data_AF-Q22NL4-F1
#
_entry.id   AF-Q22NL4-F1
#
_cell.length_a   1.000
_cell.length_b   1.000
_cell.length_c   1.000
_cell.angle_alpha   90.00
_cell.angle_beta   90.00
_cell.angle_gamma   90.00
#
_symmetry.space_group_name_H-M   'P 1'
#
loop_
_entity.id
_entity.type
_entity.pdbx_description
1 polymer ?
#
loop_
_entity_poly.entity_id
_entity_poly.type
_entity_poly.pdbx_seq_one_letter_code
_entity_poly.pdbx_strand_id
1 'polypeptide(L)'
;MKNNNFIMNLSYLDGGAIYLNQISQIIFLGNTFQQNQSKTGNGGAIYCFSSVFSQFNGNAFFQNSCKQGSGGALFLNNCDIKNMTNNIFKQNTAQIGGAFRYQGIQPYVLQKTNVSRKILTQNQNSFIKNYAQLYGKNIGSYPFYLDVKNQMQDDLKIQNAKLENLQSGSTSSSPILMRLIDEEMREVSFFKNTNQINQDILIEFGNYLLELQSQEVGLQGDLRQNYNFDQFGFIFNVSYSYQPNANSSIIVKTINPIPILNATTFNFNYQELSISIDVNFRECQQGEILQTLEKYKICYTCQQGNYCLQDPNQFENLQCLKCPIGSKNCQSNIIQLQNGYWSKNQHSDQIYQCINPEFCISEDPSNKFGCQIGHVGAICESCDSQGIVWGSKYGRSNGGIQCQECSKQNQTQSILILFLLMIIICVYLIFQIQRQLILIEKKMQWFYLRKLKIILLLNHNINSASSYIKILINYLQFLALINNLGIQTQQFISVAEFGGGDPVQHTVYNLDCIFSSYDIQIPLYAMRVIFINSQIITIYLLIQLVKSLTKMFKMIDDFSFFISSFILIYLFFSSSVIKVLIQSSSCRDMGDNLYIITEMQDVCYTQQHIKIILFLIGPLLFIWFFLIPTSFYIILYRNRQKLQSLLFMKKYGLLYQVNSFFIKQKHFFQINFFYINRNIKQSLIIGIQLEIKQGHLLLYFQIQLGLHHSQKLHSYYFLCLFIYYL
;
A
#
# COMPACT_ATOMS: atom_id res chain seq x y z
N MET A 1 -3.38 -54.47 -62.61
CA MET A 1 -3.79 -53.38 -63.53
C MET A 1 -2.57 -52.57 -63.92
N LYS A 2 -2.33 -52.39 -65.23
CA LYS A 2 -1.19 -51.62 -65.75
C LYS A 2 -1.66 -50.60 -66.78
N ASN A 3 -1.23 -49.33 -66.68
CA ASN A 3 -1.51 -48.26 -67.64
C ASN A 3 -3.01 -48.01 -67.93
N ASN A 4 -3.87 -48.10 -66.91
CA ASN A 4 -5.31 -47.83 -67.04
C ASN A 4 -5.66 -46.43 -66.56
N ASN A 5 -6.75 -45.86 -67.09
CA ASN A 5 -7.29 -44.58 -66.66
C ASN A 5 -8.70 -44.75 -66.07
N PHE A 6 -8.87 -44.31 -64.82
CA PHE A 6 -10.13 -44.29 -64.09
C PHE A 6 -10.50 -42.83 -63.83
N ILE A 7 -11.47 -42.30 -64.58
CA ILE A 7 -11.78 -40.87 -64.62
C ILE A 7 -13.25 -40.65 -64.26
N MET A 8 -13.52 -39.73 -63.34
CA MET A 8 -14.88 -39.29 -62.95
C MET A 8 -15.81 -40.42 -62.50
N ASN A 9 -15.27 -41.49 -61.89
CA ASN A 9 -16.11 -42.54 -61.32
C ASN A 9 -16.75 -42.06 -60.01
N LEU A 10 -18.02 -42.40 -59.80
CA LEU A 10 -18.79 -42.03 -58.62
C LEU A 10 -19.38 -43.27 -57.96
N SER A 11 -19.02 -43.50 -56.70
CA SER A 11 -19.66 -44.48 -55.82
C SER A 11 -20.45 -43.78 -54.72
N TYR A 12 -21.63 -44.30 -54.39
CA TYR A 12 -22.36 -43.85 -53.20
C TYR A 12 -21.75 -44.43 -51.92
N LEU A 13 -21.08 -45.57 -52.00
CA LEU A 13 -20.46 -46.27 -50.87
C LEU A 13 -18.93 -46.17 -50.99
N ASP A 14 -18.22 -47.21 -50.59
CA ASP A 14 -16.75 -47.28 -50.62
C ASP A 14 -16.20 -47.41 -52.04
N GLY A 15 -14.99 -46.89 -52.26
CA GLY A 15 -14.20 -47.09 -53.48
C GLY A 15 -14.78 -46.39 -54.69
N GLY A 16 -14.46 -45.10 -54.87
CA GLY A 16 -15.02 -44.29 -55.96
C GLY A 16 -14.81 -44.86 -57.36
N ALA A 17 -13.69 -45.56 -57.59
CA ALA A 17 -13.42 -46.30 -58.83
C ALA A 17 -13.24 -47.81 -58.61
N ILE A 18 -12.59 -48.22 -57.51
CA ILE A 18 -12.25 -49.64 -57.27
C ILE A 18 -12.51 -50.01 -55.81
N TYR A 19 -13.17 -51.14 -55.61
CA TYR A 19 -13.34 -51.81 -54.32
C TYR A 19 -12.58 -53.16 -54.33
N LEU A 20 -11.64 -53.35 -53.41
CA LEU A 20 -10.79 -54.54 -53.30
C LEU A 20 -11.05 -55.22 -51.94
N ASN A 21 -11.33 -56.52 -51.95
CA ASN A 21 -11.67 -57.29 -50.76
C ASN A 21 -11.00 -58.66 -50.78
N GLN A 22 -10.24 -58.99 -49.73
CA GLN A 22 -9.63 -60.30 -49.51
C GLN A 22 -8.72 -60.78 -50.68
N ILE A 23 -7.91 -59.88 -51.23
CA ILE A 23 -7.02 -60.16 -52.35
C ILE A 23 -5.58 -60.36 -51.86
N SER A 24 -5.03 -61.54 -52.13
CA SER A 24 -3.67 -61.93 -51.70
C SER A 24 -2.54 -61.22 -52.45
N GLN A 25 -2.77 -60.76 -53.68
CA GLN A 25 -1.76 -60.11 -54.50
C GLN A 25 -2.35 -59.04 -55.44
N ILE A 26 -2.09 -57.77 -55.14
CA ILE A 26 -2.48 -56.63 -55.97
C ILE A 26 -1.23 -56.01 -56.64
N ILE A 27 -1.31 -55.79 -57.95
CA ILE A 27 -0.25 -55.18 -58.78
C ILE A 27 -0.84 -54.00 -59.57
N PHE A 28 -0.45 -52.78 -59.19
CA PHE A 28 -0.89 -51.51 -59.79
C PHE A 28 0.34 -50.75 -60.30
N LEU A 29 0.49 -50.67 -61.63
CA LEU A 29 1.62 -50.02 -62.29
C LEU A 29 1.15 -48.96 -63.30
N GLY A 30 1.57 -47.71 -63.15
CA GLY A 30 1.36 -46.69 -64.19
C GLY A 30 -0.11 -46.29 -64.41
N ASN A 31 -1.01 -46.50 -63.46
CA ASN A 31 -2.44 -46.18 -63.64
C ASN A 31 -2.74 -44.72 -63.24
N THR A 32 -3.76 -44.13 -63.85
CA THR A 32 -4.25 -42.79 -63.53
C THR A 32 -5.65 -42.86 -62.92
N PHE A 33 -5.83 -42.26 -61.75
CA PHE A 33 -7.11 -42.07 -61.05
C PHE A 33 -7.40 -40.58 -60.94
N GLN A 34 -8.37 -40.09 -61.69
CA GLN A 34 -8.69 -38.68 -61.78
C GLN A 34 -10.15 -38.40 -61.44
N GLN A 35 -10.38 -37.45 -60.53
CA GLN A 35 -11.74 -36.96 -60.19
C GLN A 35 -12.71 -38.07 -59.77
N ASN A 36 -12.21 -39.18 -59.21
CA ASN A 36 -13.07 -40.22 -58.67
C ASN A 36 -13.61 -39.79 -57.30
N GLN A 37 -14.84 -40.19 -57.01
CA GLN A 37 -15.54 -39.76 -55.81
C GLN A 37 -16.25 -40.93 -55.12
N SER A 38 -16.03 -41.03 -53.82
CA SER A 38 -16.91 -41.75 -52.90
C SER A 38 -17.78 -40.73 -52.15
N LYS A 39 -19.10 -40.88 -52.20
CA LYS A 39 -20.04 -39.86 -51.69
C LYS A 39 -20.18 -39.93 -50.16
N THR A 40 -20.50 -41.10 -49.63
CA THR A 40 -20.68 -41.30 -48.18
C THR A 40 -19.70 -42.30 -47.58
N GLY A 41 -19.07 -43.16 -48.40
CA GLY A 41 -18.07 -44.14 -47.96
C GLY A 41 -16.63 -43.61 -47.90
N ASN A 42 -15.68 -44.54 -47.89
CA ASN A 42 -14.25 -44.32 -47.79
C ASN A 42 -13.53 -44.66 -49.11
N GLY A 43 -12.34 -44.10 -49.31
CA GLY A 43 -11.51 -44.39 -50.49
C GLY A 43 -12.03 -43.68 -51.74
N GLY A 44 -11.68 -42.39 -51.90
CA GLY A 44 -12.18 -41.56 -52.99
C GLY A 44 -11.89 -42.11 -54.39
N ALA A 45 -10.80 -42.86 -54.58
CA ALA A 45 -10.57 -43.68 -55.77
C ALA A 45 -10.61 -45.17 -55.47
N ILE A 46 -9.88 -45.62 -54.43
CA ILE A 46 -9.71 -47.04 -54.12
C ILE A 46 -10.05 -47.29 -52.65
N TYR A 47 -10.90 -48.29 -52.41
CA TYR A 47 -11.09 -48.90 -51.10
C TYR A 47 -10.49 -50.29 -51.08
N CYS A 48 -9.75 -50.61 -50.03
CA CYS A 48 -9.10 -51.91 -49.82
C CYS A 48 -9.46 -52.48 -48.45
N PHE A 49 -9.89 -53.73 -48.43
CA PHE A 49 -10.12 -54.50 -47.22
C PHE A 49 -9.36 -55.83 -47.25
N SER A 50 -8.61 -56.11 -46.18
CA SER A 50 -7.91 -57.39 -45.94
C SER A 50 -7.12 -57.90 -47.15
N SER A 51 -6.34 -57.03 -47.79
CA SER A 51 -5.64 -57.34 -49.05
C SER A 51 -4.19 -56.84 -49.06
N VAL A 52 -3.37 -57.35 -49.99
CA VAL A 52 -1.93 -57.05 -50.04
C VAL A 52 -1.51 -56.48 -51.39
N PHE A 53 -1.00 -55.24 -51.40
CA PHE A 53 -0.34 -54.64 -52.55
C PHE A 53 1.09 -55.12 -52.63
N SER A 54 1.35 -56.03 -53.57
CA SER A 54 2.69 -56.52 -53.85
C SER A 54 3.51 -55.50 -54.65
N GLN A 55 2.86 -54.74 -55.54
CA GLN A 55 3.48 -53.66 -56.30
C GLN A 55 2.51 -52.50 -56.48
N PHE A 56 2.92 -51.31 -56.06
CA PHE A 56 2.16 -50.07 -56.23
C PHE A 56 3.10 -48.96 -56.72
N ASN A 57 3.36 -48.92 -58.03
CA ASN A 57 4.42 -48.08 -58.60
C ASN A 57 3.92 -47.20 -59.77
N GLY A 58 4.33 -45.94 -59.80
CA GLY A 58 4.08 -45.05 -60.93
C GLY A 58 2.62 -44.64 -61.12
N ASN A 59 1.75 -44.77 -60.11
CA ASN A 59 0.34 -44.42 -60.24
C ASN A 59 0.10 -42.93 -59.92
N ALA A 60 -0.84 -42.31 -60.62
CA ALA A 60 -1.22 -40.90 -60.41
C ALA A 60 -2.66 -40.79 -59.89
N PHE A 61 -2.84 -40.14 -58.74
CA PHE A 61 -4.12 -39.84 -58.09
C PHE A 61 -4.34 -38.33 -58.06
N PHE A 62 -5.24 -37.84 -58.91
CA PHE A 62 -5.52 -36.42 -59.08
C PHE A 62 -6.97 -36.08 -58.74
N GLN A 63 -7.18 -35.14 -57.82
CA GLN A 63 -8.52 -34.61 -57.49
C GLN A 63 -9.56 -35.67 -57.08
N ASN A 64 -9.11 -36.81 -56.51
CA ASN A 64 -10.05 -37.78 -55.97
C ASN A 64 -10.59 -37.29 -54.62
N SER A 65 -11.84 -37.64 -54.30
CA SER A 65 -12.50 -37.09 -53.12
C SER A 65 -13.41 -38.07 -52.38
N CYS A 66 -13.40 -37.97 -51.06
CA CYS A 66 -14.42 -38.55 -50.19
C CYS A 66 -14.83 -37.52 -49.14
N LYS A 67 -15.83 -36.70 -49.47
CA LYS A 67 -16.17 -35.51 -48.64
C LYS A 67 -16.69 -35.87 -47.25
N GLN A 68 -17.23 -37.07 -47.04
CA GLN A 68 -17.76 -37.49 -45.75
C GLN A 68 -16.92 -38.58 -45.06
N GLY A 69 -16.19 -39.38 -45.83
CA GLY A 69 -15.34 -40.46 -45.30
C GLY A 69 -13.85 -40.14 -45.33
N SER A 70 -13.06 -41.20 -45.29
CA SER A 70 -11.62 -41.13 -45.17
C SER A 70 -10.87 -41.68 -46.40
N GLY A 71 -9.62 -41.25 -46.57
CA GLY A 71 -8.75 -41.73 -47.65
C GLY A 71 -9.10 -41.12 -49.00
N GLY A 72 -8.70 -39.87 -49.23
CA GLY A 72 -9.17 -39.08 -50.40
C GLY A 72 -8.81 -39.69 -51.74
N ALA A 73 -7.72 -40.44 -51.83
CA ALA A 73 -7.41 -41.33 -52.94
C ALA A 73 -7.56 -42.80 -52.56
N LEU A 74 -6.96 -43.23 -51.45
CA LEU A 74 -6.87 -44.64 -51.06
C LEU A 74 -7.27 -44.83 -49.60
N PHE A 75 -8.12 -45.83 -49.33
CA PHE A 75 -8.42 -46.27 -47.97
C PHE A 75 -8.00 -47.73 -47.79
N LEU A 76 -7.25 -48.01 -46.72
CA LEU A 76 -6.67 -49.31 -46.40
C LEU A 76 -7.20 -49.81 -45.05
N ASN A 77 -7.97 -50.89 -45.05
CA ASN A 77 -8.43 -51.53 -43.82
C ASN A 77 -7.86 -52.94 -43.75
N ASN A 78 -7.00 -53.22 -42.77
CA ASN A 78 -6.23 -54.46 -42.68
C ASN A 78 -5.45 -54.78 -43.97
N CYS A 79 -4.99 -53.75 -44.69
CA CYS A 79 -4.26 -53.92 -45.95
C CYS A 79 -2.78 -53.56 -45.79
N ASP A 80 -1.92 -54.35 -46.43
CA ASP A 80 -0.48 -54.12 -46.45
C ASP A 80 -0.01 -53.62 -47.83
N ILE A 81 1.03 -52.78 -47.83
CA ILE A 81 1.71 -52.31 -49.03
C ILE A 81 3.19 -52.64 -48.90
N LYS A 82 3.61 -53.66 -49.65
CA LYS A 82 5.00 -54.15 -49.65
C LYS A 82 5.96 -53.19 -50.34
N ASN A 83 5.51 -52.57 -51.43
CA ASN A 83 6.33 -51.63 -52.22
C ASN A 83 5.50 -50.49 -52.80
N MET A 84 5.93 -49.25 -52.57
CA MET A 84 5.26 -48.02 -52.99
C MET A 84 6.26 -46.96 -53.46
N THR A 85 6.39 -46.79 -54.77
CA THR A 85 7.38 -45.86 -55.38
C THR A 85 6.79 -45.06 -56.53
N ASN A 86 7.32 -43.86 -56.78
CA ASN A 86 6.99 -42.99 -57.92
C ASN A 86 5.49 -42.70 -58.10
N ASN A 87 4.69 -42.77 -57.04
CA ASN A 87 3.28 -42.43 -57.11
C ASN A 87 3.09 -40.92 -56.88
N ILE A 88 2.04 -40.36 -57.49
CA ILE A 88 1.69 -38.94 -57.39
C ILE A 88 0.31 -38.83 -56.75
N PHE A 89 0.21 -38.17 -55.59
CA PHE A 89 -1.05 -37.84 -54.94
C PHE A 89 -1.20 -36.32 -54.93
N LYS A 90 -2.08 -35.80 -55.79
CA LYS A 90 -2.25 -34.37 -55.99
C LYS A 90 -3.71 -33.95 -55.82
N GLN A 91 -3.93 -32.95 -54.96
CA GLN A 91 -5.25 -32.32 -54.74
C GLN A 91 -6.35 -33.32 -54.33
N ASN A 92 -6.00 -34.41 -53.65
CA ASN A 92 -7.01 -35.33 -53.13
C ASN A 92 -7.59 -34.80 -51.80
N THR A 93 -8.86 -35.12 -51.53
CA THR A 93 -9.62 -34.52 -50.42
C THR A 93 -10.42 -35.54 -49.61
N ALA A 94 -10.36 -35.45 -48.27
CA ALA A 94 -11.08 -36.34 -47.35
C ALA A 94 -11.44 -35.67 -46.01
N GLN A 95 -12.21 -36.35 -45.14
CA GLN A 95 -12.28 -35.97 -43.73
C GLN A 95 -10.98 -36.32 -42.98
N ILE A 96 -10.46 -37.52 -43.20
CA ILE A 96 -9.18 -37.96 -42.63
C ILE A 96 -8.31 -38.61 -43.71
N GLY A 97 -7.02 -38.29 -43.75
CA GLY A 97 -6.08 -38.89 -44.71
C GLY A 97 -6.34 -38.39 -46.14
N GLY A 98 -5.97 -37.15 -46.43
CA GLY A 98 -6.29 -36.46 -47.68
C GLY A 98 -5.78 -37.20 -48.93
N ALA A 99 -4.65 -37.90 -48.83
CA ALA A 99 -4.20 -38.84 -49.86
C ALA A 99 -4.63 -40.26 -49.52
N PHE A 100 -4.23 -40.80 -48.36
CA PHE A 100 -4.69 -42.11 -47.93
C PHE A 100 -4.84 -42.24 -46.41
N ARG A 101 -5.75 -43.14 -45.99
CA ARG A 101 -5.91 -43.55 -44.60
C ARG A 101 -5.65 -45.05 -44.46
N TYR A 102 -5.02 -45.47 -43.36
CA TYR A 102 -4.87 -46.88 -43.02
C TYR A 102 -5.38 -47.19 -41.60
N GLN A 103 -5.98 -48.37 -41.45
CA GLN A 103 -6.52 -48.88 -40.19
C GLN A 103 -6.20 -50.38 -40.02
N GLY A 104 -6.14 -50.81 -38.75
CA GLY A 104 -5.92 -52.19 -38.35
C GLY A 104 -4.45 -52.65 -38.38
N ILE A 105 -3.76 -52.47 -39.50
CA ILE A 105 -2.31 -52.68 -39.61
C ILE A 105 -1.63 -51.47 -40.26
N GLN A 106 -0.39 -51.17 -39.86
CA GLN A 106 0.44 -50.20 -40.55
C GLN A 106 1.09 -50.87 -41.77
N PRO A 107 0.95 -50.31 -43.00
CA PRO A 107 1.60 -50.86 -44.19
C PRO A 107 3.12 -50.95 -44.05
N TYR A 108 3.74 -52.03 -44.53
CA TYR A 108 5.19 -52.31 -44.45
C TYR A 108 6.05 -51.14 -44.94
N VAL A 109 5.63 -50.45 -45.99
CA VAL A 109 6.34 -49.27 -46.49
C VAL A 109 6.46 -48.13 -45.47
N LEU A 110 5.55 -48.07 -44.49
CA LEU A 110 5.53 -47.07 -43.41
C LEU A 110 6.19 -47.57 -42.11
N GLN A 111 6.48 -48.87 -41.97
CA GLN A 111 7.02 -49.51 -40.76
C GLN A 111 8.52 -49.23 -40.51
N LYS A 112 9.16 -48.31 -41.24
CA LYS A 112 10.61 -48.14 -41.16
C LYS A 112 11.03 -47.48 -39.84
N THR A 113 11.88 -48.20 -39.10
CA THR A 113 12.39 -47.85 -37.76
C THR A 113 13.21 -46.55 -37.69
N ASN A 114 13.71 -46.04 -38.82
CA ASN A 114 14.45 -44.78 -38.86
C ASN A 114 13.57 -43.70 -39.50
N VAL A 115 13.28 -42.63 -38.75
CA VAL A 115 12.47 -41.47 -39.20
C VAL A 115 12.97 -40.94 -40.55
N SER A 116 14.29 -40.88 -40.75
CA SER A 116 14.89 -40.50 -42.03
C SER A 116 14.56 -41.47 -43.18
N ARG A 117 14.45 -42.78 -42.92
CA ARG A 117 14.02 -43.76 -43.93
C ARG A 117 12.52 -43.73 -44.21
N LYS A 118 11.68 -43.44 -43.21
CA LYS A 118 10.23 -43.21 -43.38
C LYS A 118 10.00 -41.98 -44.27
N ILE A 119 10.75 -40.91 -44.01
CA ILE A 119 10.81 -39.70 -44.86
C ILE A 119 11.32 -40.02 -46.26
N LEU A 120 12.36 -40.84 -46.41
CA LEU A 120 12.88 -41.25 -47.74
C LEU A 120 11.86 -42.06 -48.57
N THR A 121 11.10 -42.97 -47.96
CA THR A 121 10.00 -43.68 -48.66
C THR A 121 8.82 -42.78 -48.99
N GLN A 122 8.54 -41.78 -48.15
CA GLN A 122 7.59 -40.72 -48.49
C GLN A 122 8.11 -39.84 -49.63
N ASN A 123 9.42 -39.55 -49.69
CA ASN A 123 10.07 -38.76 -50.75
C ASN A 123 10.13 -39.48 -52.11
N GLN A 124 10.06 -40.82 -52.12
CA GLN A 124 9.91 -41.59 -53.36
C GLN A 124 8.53 -41.42 -54.00
N ASN A 125 7.58 -40.80 -53.30
CA ASN A 125 6.26 -40.48 -53.77
C ASN A 125 6.05 -38.96 -53.67
N SER A 126 5.14 -38.40 -54.46
CA SER A 126 4.87 -36.95 -54.41
C SER A 126 3.50 -36.68 -53.84
N PHE A 127 3.44 -35.90 -52.76
CA PHE A 127 2.20 -35.49 -52.10
C PHE A 127 2.03 -33.98 -52.26
N ILE A 128 1.12 -33.57 -53.14
CA ILE A 128 1.01 -32.17 -53.59
C ILE A 128 -0.39 -31.63 -53.29
N LYS A 129 -0.49 -30.70 -52.35
CA LYS A 129 -1.74 -29.97 -52.04
C LYS A 129 -2.93 -30.90 -51.73
N ASN A 130 -2.71 -32.06 -51.11
CA ASN A 130 -3.80 -32.85 -50.55
C ASN A 130 -4.36 -32.14 -49.31
N TYR A 131 -5.63 -32.42 -49.01
CA TYR A 131 -6.35 -31.76 -47.92
C TYR A 131 -7.19 -32.78 -47.15
N ALA A 132 -7.10 -32.72 -45.84
CA ALA A 132 -8.01 -33.42 -44.93
C ALA A 132 -8.63 -32.40 -43.99
N GLN A 133 -9.94 -32.54 -43.75
CA GLN A 133 -10.68 -31.59 -42.93
C GLN A 133 -10.37 -31.75 -41.43
N LEU A 134 -10.32 -32.98 -40.91
CA LEU A 134 -10.09 -33.26 -39.49
C LEU A 134 -8.60 -33.37 -39.15
N TYR A 135 -7.90 -34.32 -39.79
CA TYR A 135 -6.45 -34.55 -39.61
C TYR A 135 -5.88 -35.47 -40.71
N GLY A 136 -4.56 -35.65 -40.76
CA GLY A 136 -3.87 -36.45 -41.79
C GLY A 136 -3.92 -35.82 -43.20
N LYS A 137 -3.11 -34.78 -43.46
CA LYS A 137 -3.07 -33.98 -44.70
C LYS A 137 -2.88 -34.87 -45.90
N ASN A 138 -1.91 -35.78 -45.78
CA ASN A 138 -1.63 -36.78 -46.80
C ASN A 138 -1.98 -38.15 -46.24
N ILE A 139 -1.34 -38.52 -45.13
CA ILE A 139 -1.47 -39.83 -44.52
C ILE A 139 -2.20 -39.68 -43.19
N GLY A 140 -3.21 -40.52 -42.96
CA GLY A 140 -3.90 -40.58 -41.67
C GLY A 140 -4.06 -42.01 -41.16
N SER A 141 -3.96 -42.17 -39.85
CA SER A 141 -4.25 -43.40 -39.10
C SER A 141 -5.04 -43.01 -37.85
N TYR A 142 -4.92 -43.74 -36.73
CA TYR A 142 -5.47 -43.28 -35.45
C TYR A 142 -4.55 -42.22 -34.82
N PRO A 143 -5.07 -41.33 -33.96
CA PRO A 143 -4.26 -40.39 -33.19
C PRO A 143 -3.11 -41.12 -32.49
N PHE A 144 -1.92 -40.55 -32.61
CA PHE A 144 -0.66 -41.21 -32.26
C PHE A 144 -0.25 -40.92 -30.81
N TYR A 145 -0.50 -39.70 -30.31
CA TYR A 145 -0.11 -39.31 -28.96
C TYR A 145 -1.04 -38.26 -28.33
N LEU A 146 -1.03 -38.22 -27.00
CA LEU A 146 -1.61 -37.18 -26.17
C LEU A 146 -0.54 -36.15 -25.81
N ASP A 147 -0.93 -34.89 -25.82
CA ASP A 147 -0.02 -33.78 -25.54
C ASP A 147 -0.71 -32.66 -24.74
N VAL A 148 0.08 -31.86 -24.03
CA VAL A 148 -0.38 -30.71 -23.24
C VAL A 148 -0.06 -29.42 -23.99
N LYS A 149 -1.09 -28.67 -24.39
CA LYS A 149 -0.95 -27.43 -25.17
C LYS A 149 -0.28 -26.33 -24.30
N ASN A 150 0.66 -25.58 -24.88
CA ASN A 150 1.35 -24.41 -24.30
C ASN A 150 2.34 -24.63 -23.15
N GLN A 151 2.71 -25.88 -22.80
CA GLN A 151 3.81 -26.14 -21.83
C GLN A 151 5.06 -26.77 -22.46
N MET A 152 4.98 -27.13 -23.74
CA MET A 152 6.07 -27.76 -24.49
C MET A 152 6.68 -26.72 -25.44
N GLN A 153 7.87 -26.21 -25.13
CA GLN A 153 8.57 -25.21 -25.95
C GLN A 153 9.26 -25.81 -27.19
N ASP A 154 9.34 -27.13 -27.33
CA ASP A 154 9.97 -27.80 -28.48
C ASP A 154 9.14 -28.99 -28.96
N ASP A 155 8.56 -28.89 -30.17
CA ASP A 155 7.83 -29.98 -30.87
C ASP A 155 8.70 -31.23 -31.18
N LEU A 156 9.98 -31.24 -30.78
CA LEU A 156 10.97 -32.29 -31.08
C LEU A 156 11.54 -33.00 -29.84
N LYS A 157 11.18 -32.59 -28.62
CA LYS A 157 11.58 -33.28 -27.40
C LYS A 157 10.34 -33.51 -26.54
N ILE A 158 9.98 -34.78 -26.40
CA ILE A 158 9.00 -35.25 -25.42
C ILE A 158 9.61 -34.99 -24.03
N GLN A 159 9.51 -33.76 -23.53
CA GLN A 159 9.76 -33.43 -22.13
C GLN A 159 8.46 -33.71 -21.37
N ASN A 160 8.56 -34.25 -20.16
CA ASN A 160 7.38 -34.46 -19.31
C ASN A 160 6.73 -33.09 -19.06
N ALA A 161 5.42 -32.96 -19.28
CA ALA A 161 4.69 -31.74 -18.97
C ALA A 161 4.81 -31.42 -17.48
N LYS A 162 5.07 -30.16 -17.12
CA LYS A 162 5.30 -29.74 -15.73
C LYS A 162 4.41 -28.57 -15.35
N LEU A 163 3.78 -28.67 -14.19
CA LEU A 163 3.05 -27.60 -13.53
C LEU A 163 3.88 -27.10 -12.34
N GLU A 164 4.35 -25.86 -12.41
CA GLU A 164 5.20 -25.27 -11.37
C GLU A 164 4.48 -24.19 -10.57
N ASN A 165 4.98 -23.94 -9.36
CA ASN A 165 4.53 -22.86 -8.48
C ASN A 165 3.03 -22.94 -8.12
N LEU A 166 2.50 -24.17 -8.00
CA LEU A 166 1.10 -24.36 -7.64
C LEU A 166 0.85 -24.13 -6.16
N GLN A 167 -0.22 -23.42 -5.85
CA GLN A 167 -0.72 -23.29 -4.48
C GLN A 167 -1.60 -24.51 -4.15
N SER A 168 -1.33 -25.15 -3.01
CA SER A 168 -2.15 -26.27 -2.52
C SER A 168 -3.52 -25.77 -2.05
N GLY A 169 -4.60 -26.32 -2.61
CA GLY A 169 -5.99 -26.01 -2.26
C GLY A 169 -6.66 -24.93 -3.13
N SER A 170 -5.96 -24.33 -4.10
CA SER A 170 -6.56 -23.37 -5.02
C SER A 170 -6.91 -23.99 -6.38
N THR A 171 -7.86 -23.39 -7.07
CA THR A 171 -8.14 -23.70 -8.48
C THR A 171 -7.01 -23.16 -9.33
N SER A 172 -6.47 -23.98 -10.22
CA SER A 172 -5.45 -23.55 -11.18
C SER A 172 -5.87 -22.29 -11.92
N SER A 173 -4.98 -21.29 -12.01
CA SER A 173 -5.22 -20.08 -12.80
C SER A 173 -5.21 -20.35 -14.31
N SER A 174 -4.54 -21.42 -14.74
CA SER A 174 -4.54 -21.92 -16.11
C SER A 174 -5.11 -23.34 -16.20
N PRO A 175 -6.09 -23.60 -17.07
CA PRO A 175 -6.61 -24.93 -17.27
C PRO A 175 -5.60 -25.83 -18.01
N ILE A 176 -5.60 -27.14 -17.72
CA ILE A 176 -4.81 -28.09 -18.52
C ILE A 176 -5.57 -28.35 -19.82
N LEU A 177 -4.98 -27.98 -20.95
CA LEU A 177 -5.54 -28.22 -22.27
C LEU A 177 -4.82 -29.38 -22.94
N MET A 178 -5.48 -30.53 -22.99
CA MET A 178 -4.98 -31.73 -23.67
C MET A 178 -5.37 -31.72 -25.15
N ARG A 179 -4.46 -32.14 -26.02
CA ARG A 179 -4.70 -32.32 -27.45
C ARG A 179 -4.29 -33.71 -27.90
N LEU A 180 -5.00 -34.22 -28.91
CA LEU A 180 -4.63 -35.42 -29.65
C LEU A 180 -3.84 -35.00 -30.88
N ILE A 181 -2.77 -35.73 -31.17
CA ILE A 181 -1.92 -35.45 -32.33
C ILE A 181 -1.86 -36.65 -33.26
N ASP A 182 -1.89 -36.40 -34.56
CA ASP A 182 -1.81 -37.41 -35.61
C ASP A 182 -0.36 -37.86 -35.92
N GLU A 183 -0.22 -38.84 -36.81
CA GLU A 183 1.09 -39.38 -37.23
C GLU A 183 1.94 -38.40 -38.07
N GLU A 184 1.35 -37.31 -38.55
CA GLU A 184 2.04 -36.23 -39.25
C GLU A 184 2.35 -35.06 -38.30
N MET A 185 2.30 -35.29 -36.98
CA MET A 185 2.57 -34.31 -35.91
C MET A 185 1.64 -33.09 -35.95
N ARG A 186 0.36 -33.29 -36.31
CA ARG A 186 -0.64 -32.21 -36.40
C ARG A 186 -1.82 -32.46 -35.48
N GLU A 187 -2.34 -31.36 -34.94
CA GLU A 187 -3.49 -31.38 -34.04
C GLU A 187 -4.70 -32.04 -34.71
N VAL A 188 -5.34 -32.95 -33.98
CA VAL A 188 -6.60 -33.55 -34.38
C VAL A 188 -7.72 -32.56 -34.05
N SER A 189 -8.33 -31.96 -35.08
CA SER A 189 -9.38 -30.97 -34.91
C SER A 189 -10.75 -31.49 -35.34
N PHE A 190 -11.66 -31.68 -34.38
CA PHE A 190 -13.06 -31.97 -34.65
C PHE A 190 -13.92 -30.70 -34.67
N PHE A 191 -15.00 -30.71 -35.46
CA PHE A 191 -15.93 -29.59 -35.60
C PHE A 191 -17.34 -29.97 -35.18
N LYS A 192 -18.10 -28.97 -34.71
CA LYS A 192 -19.48 -29.14 -34.20
C LYS A 192 -20.47 -29.65 -35.25
N ASN A 193 -20.24 -29.35 -36.54
CA ASN A 193 -21.13 -29.79 -37.62
C ASN A 193 -20.75 -31.21 -38.10
N THR A 194 -21.47 -32.21 -37.60
CA THR A 194 -21.23 -33.63 -37.89
C THR A 194 -22.09 -34.20 -39.02
N ASN A 195 -23.03 -33.40 -39.58
CA ASN A 195 -24.00 -33.85 -40.59
C ASN A 195 -23.36 -34.32 -41.91
N GLN A 196 -22.09 -34.01 -42.12
CA GLN A 196 -21.33 -34.35 -43.33
C GLN A 196 -20.16 -35.31 -43.03
N ILE A 197 -20.19 -36.03 -41.91
CA ILE A 197 -19.14 -36.97 -41.50
C ILE A 197 -19.71 -38.39 -41.48
N ASN A 198 -18.93 -39.35 -41.98
CA ASN A 198 -19.26 -40.78 -41.97
C ASN A 198 -19.39 -41.30 -40.52
N GLN A 199 -20.33 -42.23 -40.29
CA GLN A 199 -20.61 -42.82 -38.97
C GLN A 199 -19.38 -43.45 -38.31
N ASP A 200 -18.50 -44.10 -39.06
CA ASP A 200 -17.30 -44.75 -38.52
C ASP A 200 -16.37 -43.74 -37.82
N ILE A 201 -16.24 -42.54 -38.40
CA ILE A 201 -15.44 -41.44 -37.85
C ILE A 201 -16.09 -40.89 -36.58
N LEU A 202 -17.43 -40.82 -36.54
CA LEU A 202 -18.17 -40.35 -35.37
C LEU A 202 -18.08 -41.34 -34.20
N ILE A 203 -18.09 -42.64 -34.47
CA ILE A 203 -17.88 -43.69 -33.47
C ILE A 203 -16.45 -43.62 -32.92
N GLU A 204 -15.47 -43.48 -33.81
CA GLU A 204 -14.07 -43.31 -33.41
C GLU A 204 -13.90 -42.08 -32.51
N PHE A 205 -14.49 -40.94 -32.89
CA PHE A 205 -14.47 -39.71 -32.10
C PHE A 205 -15.15 -39.87 -30.74
N GLY A 206 -16.31 -40.53 -30.68
CA GLY A 206 -17.05 -40.75 -29.45
C GLY A 206 -16.29 -41.56 -28.39
N ASN A 207 -15.25 -42.30 -28.79
CA ASN A 207 -14.40 -43.05 -27.88
C ASN A 207 -13.28 -42.20 -27.25
N TYR A 208 -12.99 -41.02 -27.79
CA TYR A 208 -11.99 -40.12 -27.23
C TYR A 208 -12.57 -39.36 -26.02
N LEU A 209 -12.48 -39.99 -24.86
CA LEU A 209 -12.86 -39.43 -23.56
C LEU A 209 -11.65 -39.49 -22.62
N LEU A 210 -11.28 -38.37 -22.00
CA LEU A 210 -10.14 -38.29 -21.09
C LEU A 210 -10.56 -38.17 -19.62
N GLU A 211 -9.80 -38.83 -18.75
CA GLU A 211 -9.93 -38.80 -17.30
C GLU A 211 -8.60 -38.37 -16.65
N LEU A 212 -8.70 -37.49 -15.66
CA LEU A 212 -7.59 -37.06 -14.82
C LEU A 212 -7.66 -37.80 -13.47
N GLN A 213 -6.56 -38.45 -13.09
CA GLN A 213 -6.46 -39.22 -11.85
C GLN A 213 -5.11 -39.00 -11.15
N SER A 214 -5.11 -39.12 -9.82
CA SER A 214 -3.89 -39.20 -9.00
C SER A 214 -4.15 -40.01 -7.73
N GLN A 215 -3.11 -40.67 -7.21
CA GLN A 215 -3.16 -41.40 -5.94
C GLN A 215 -2.76 -40.50 -4.76
N GLU A 216 -1.85 -39.55 -5.02
CA GLU A 216 -1.24 -38.70 -4.01
C GLU A 216 -1.86 -37.31 -3.97
N VAL A 217 -2.18 -36.73 -5.12
CA VAL A 217 -2.76 -35.38 -5.21
C VAL A 217 -4.28 -35.47 -5.11
N GLY A 218 -4.86 -34.72 -4.18
CA GLY A 218 -6.30 -34.49 -4.12
C GLY A 218 -6.76 -33.63 -5.29
N LEU A 219 -7.67 -34.17 -6.10
CA LEU A 219 -8.22 -33.49 -7.28
C LEU A 219 -9.70 -33.20 -7.04
N GLN A 220 -10.12 -31.95 -7.24
CA GLN A 220 -11.52 -31.56 -7.14
C GLN A 220 -11.94 -30.72 -8.36
N GLY A 221 -13.09 -31.07 -8.96
CA GLY A 221 -13.62 -30.48 -10.19
C GLY A 221 -14.07 -31.55 -11.19
N ASP A 222 -14.19 -31.18 -12.46
CA ASP A 222 -14.60 -32.08 -13.54
C ASP A 222 -13.41 -32.92 -14.03
N LEU A 223 -13.24 -34.10 -13.42
CA LEU A 223 -12.12 -35.03 -13.70
C LEU A 223 -12.29 -35.80 -15.01
N ARG A 224 -13.43 -35.69 -15.69
CA ARG A 224 -13.72 -36.35 -16.97
C ARG A 224 -14.14 -35.32 -17.98
N GLN A 225 -13.49 -35.32 -19.14
CA GLN A 225 -13.68 -34.29 -20.15
C GLN A 225 -14.00 -34.88 -21.51
N ASN A 226 -15.03 -34.30 -22.12
CA ASN A 226 -15.34 -34.46 -23.53
C ASN A 226 -14.50 -33.48 -24.36
N TYR A 227 -14.35 -33.77 -25.65
CA TYR A 227 -13.67 -32.87 -26.55
C TYR A 227 -14.42 -31.53 -26.67
N ASN A 228 -13.72 -30.42 -26.43
CA ASN A 228 -14.24 -29.07 -26.59
C ASN A 228 -13.95 -28.56 -28.00
N PHE A 229 -15.02 -28.26 -28.74
CA PHE A 229 -14.96 -27.80 -30.14
C PHE A 229 -14.42 -26.37 -30.31
N ASP A 230 -14.55 -25.51 -29.28
CA ASP A 230 -14.15 -24.11 -29.37
C ASP A 230 -12.64 -23.95 -29.12
N GLN A 231 -12.07 -24.77 -28.23
CA GLN A 231 -10.64 -24.76 -27.89
C GLN A 231 -9.81 -25.85 -28.59
N PHE A 232 -10.47 -26.71 -29.38
CA PHE A 232 -9.87 -27.85 -30.08
C PHE A 232 -9.05 -28.78 -29.16
N GLY A 233 -9.65 -29.23 -28.06
CA GLY A 233 -8.98 -30.10 -27.09
C GLY A 233 -9.84 -30.44 -25.87
N PHE A 234 -9.24 -31.07 -24.86
CA PHE A 234 -9.90 -31.45 -23.60
C PHE A 234 -9.41 -30.53 -22.47
N ILE A 235 -10.34 -29.90 -21.76
CA ILE A 235 -10.02 -28.81 -20.82
C ILE A 235 -10.26 -29.30 -19.39
N PHE A 236 -9.21 -29.39 -18.59
CA PHE A 236 -9.35 -29.71 -17.16
C PHE A 236 -9.22 -28.45 -16.30
N ASN A 237 -10.33 -28.06 -15.68
CA ASN A 237 -10.42 -27.01 -14.66
C ASN A 237 -10.48 -27.67 -13.28
N VAL A 238 -9.33 -27.97 -12.69
CA VAL A 238 -9.22 -28.78 -11.47
C VAL A 238 -8.43 -28.01 -10.41
N SER A 239 -8.85 -28.12 -9.15
CA SER A 239 -8.05 -27.70 -8.00
C SER A 239 -7.20 -28.84 -7.48
N TYR A 240 -5.98 -28.50 -7.05
CA TYR A 240 -4.98 -29.47 -6.62
C TYR A 240 -4.69 -29.29 -5.12
N SER A 241 -4.80 -30.36 -4.35
CA SER A 241 -4.50 -30.37 -2.92
C SER A 241 -3.44 -31.42 -2.62
N TYR A 242 -2.29 -31.00 -2.09
CA TYR A 242 -1.20 -31.90 -1.70
C TYR A 242 -0.43 -31.31 -0.51
N GLN A 243 0.82 -31.69 -0.27
CA GLN A 243 1.69 -31.06 0.71
C GLN A 243 2.43 -29.85 0.08
N PRO A 244 2.51 -28.70 0.77
CA PRO A 244 3.31 -27.56 0.31
C PRO A 244 4.80 -27.92 0.26
N ASN A 245 5.54 -27.33 -0.67
CA ASN A 245 6.95 -27.65 -0.93
C ASN A 245 7.20 -29.15 -1.21
N ALA A 246 6.33 -29.76 -2.00
CA ALA A 246 6.46 -31.14 -2.41
C ALA A 246 6.15 -31.30 -3.90
N ASN A 247 6.74 -32.34 -4.48
CA ASN A 247 6.57 -32.69 -5.89
C ASN A 247 5.78 -33.99 -5.97
N SER A 248 4.86 -34.08 -6.91
CA SER A 248 4.10 -35.29 -7.20
C SER A 248 3.76 -35.36 -8.69
N SER A 249 2.97 -36.34 -9.10
CA SER A 249 2.51 -36.48 -10.48
C SER A 249 1.01 -36.76 -10.57
N ILE A 250 0.42 -36.31 -11.65
CA ILE A 250 -0.97 -36.59 -12.03
C ILE A 250 -0.97 -37.27 -13.39
N ILE A 251 -1.96 -38.12 -13.64
CA ILE A 251 -2.05 -38.91 -14.86
C ILE A 251 -3.34 -38.55 -15.59
N VAL A 252 -3.21 -38.16 -16.85
CA VAL A 252 -4.35 -38.08 -17.78
C VAL A 252 -4.37 -39.36 -18.60
N LYS A 253 -5.51 -40.03 -18.66
CA LYS A 253 -5.67 -41.26 -19.46
C LYS A 253 -6.98 -41.26 -20.26
N THR A 254 -7.04 -42.08 -21.29
CA THR A 254 -8.30 -42.40 -21.98
C THR A 254 -9.16 -43.33 -21.13
N ILE A 255 -10.46 -43.05 -21.03
CA ILE A 255 -11.40 -43.92 -20.31
C ILE A 255 -11.66 -45.22 -21.06
N ASN A 256 -11.89 -45.10 -22.37
CA ASN A 256 -12.09 -46.25 -23.23
C ASN A 256 -10.74 -46.60 -23.90
N PRO A 257 -10.41 -47.89 -24.04
CA PRO A 257 -9.21 -48.28 -24.77
C PRO A 257 -9.34 -47.84 -26.23
N ILE A 258 -8.30 -47.18 -26.75
CA ILE A 258 -8.24 -46.69 -28.11
C ILE A 258 -7.21 -47.50 -28.91
N PRO A 259 -7.33 -47.56 -30.25
CA PRO A 259 -6.35 -48.24 -31.08
C PRO A 259 -5.01 -47.49 -31.07
N ILE A 260 -3.99 -48.10 -30.47
CA ILE A 260 -2.62 -47.59 -30.41
C ILE A 260 -1.72 -48.47 -31.28
N LEU A 261 -0.84 -47.84 -32.06
CA LEU A 261 0.12 -48.56 -32.90
C LEU A 261 1.16 -49.25 -32.01
N ASN A 262 1.21 -50.58 -32.04
CA ASN A 262 2.30 -51.31 -31.43
C ASN A 262 3.53 -51.26 -32.36
N ALA A 263 4.60 -50.60 -31.92
CA ALA A 263 5.81 -50.42 -32.70
C ALA A 263 6.57 -51.74 -33.03
N THR A 264 6.24 -52.85 -32.36
CA THR A 264 6.87 -54.16 -32.60
C THR A 264 6.08 -55.04 -33.56
N THR A 265 4.76 -55.06 -33.45
CA THR A 265 3.89 -55.90 -34.29
C THR A 265 3.29 -55.13 -35.47
N PHE A 266 3.37 -53.79 -35.46
CA PHE A 266 2.77 -52.88 -36.44
C PHE A 266 1.25 -53.02 -36.60
N ASN A 267 0.60 -53.61 -35.59
CA ASN A 267 -0.84 -53.72 -35.49
C ASN A 267 -1.38 -52.67 -34.51
N PHE A 268 -2.62 -52.26 -34.71
CA PHE A 268 -3.32 -51.43 -33.74
C PHE A 268 -3.93 -52.31 -32.64
N ASN A 269 -3.47 -52.11 -31.41
CA ASN A 269 -3.99 -52.80 -30.24
C ASN A 269 -4.84 -51.83 -29.42
N TYR A 270 -5.96 -52.31 -28.86
CA TYR A 270 -6.79 -51.53 -27.96
C TYR A 270 -6.12 -51.42 -26.60
N GLN A 271 -5.66 -50.21 -26.26
CA GLN A 271 -4.95 -49.91 -25.01
C GLN A 271 -5.36 -48.54 -24.47
N GLU A 272 -5.16 -48.32 -23.17
CA GLU A 272 -5.33 -47.00 -22.57
C GLU A 272 -4.11 -46.13 -22.89
N LEU A 273 -4.35 -44.96 -23.46
CA LEU A 273 -3.30 -43.96 -23.69
C LEU A 273 -3.22 -43.06 -22.46
N SER A 274 -2.04 -42.93 -21.87
CA SER A 274 -1.82 -42.12 -20.68
C SER A 274 -0.60 -41.24 -20.78
N ILE A 275 -0.66 -40.06 -20.17
CA ILE A 275 0.46 -39.13 -20.00
C ILE A 275 0.54 -38.68 -18.54
N SER A 276 1.76 -38.72 -17.98
CA SER A 276 2.05 -38.21 -16.65
C SER A 276 2.48 -36.74 -16.72
N ILE A 277 1.92 -35.92 -15.84
CA ILE A 277 2.25 -34.50 -15.68
C ILE A 277 2.87 -34.33 -14.30
N ASP A 278 4.08 -33.78 -14.24
CA ASP A 278 4.77 -33.49 -12.98
C ASP A 278 4.17 -32.22 -12.35
N VAL A 279 3.94 -32.23 -11.05
CA VAL A 279 3.29 -31.14 -10.31
C VAL A 279 4.15 -30.73 -9.12
N ASN A 280 4.58 -29.46 -9.09
CA ASN A 280 5.42 -28.89 -8.04
C ASN A 280 4.63 -27.82 -7.25
N PHE A 281 4.46 -28.06 -5.95
CA PHE A 281 3.76 -27.14 -5.05
C PHE A 281 4.72 -26.17 -4.38
N ARG A 282 4.34 -24.88 -4.33
CA ARG A 282 5.10 -23.86 -3.59
C ARG A 282 4.86 -23.90 -2.09
N GLU A 283 5.72 -23.23 -1.35
CA GLU A 283 5.48 -22.90 0.06
C GLU A 283 4.30 -21.92 0.20
N CYS A 284 3.65 -21.97 1.37
CA CYS A 284 2.60 -21.01 1.67
C CYS A 284 3.22 -19.62 1.87
N GLN A 285 2.55 -18.59 1.37
CA GLN A 285 3.00 -17.20 1.43
C GLN A 285 2.33 -16.46 2.60
N GLN A 286 2.89 -15.31 2.98
CA GLN A 286 2.26 -14.43 3.95
C GLN A 286 0.84 -14.05 3.50
N GLY A 287 -0.14 -14.11 4.41
CA GLY A 287 -1.56 -13.96 4.07
C GLY A 287 -2.29 -15.27 3.79
N GLU A 288 -1.56 -16.38 3.77
CA GLU A 288 -2.08 -17.75 3.73
C GLU A 288 -1.89 -18.42 5.10
N ILE A 289 -2.74 -19.40 5.40
CA ILE A 289 -2.62 -20.25 6.58
C ILE A 289 -2.51 -21.72 6.17
N LEU A 290 -1.77 -22.50 6.95
CA LEU A 290 -1.71 -23.95 6.79
C LEU A 290 -2.94 -24.60 7.40
N GLN A 291 -3.75 -25.26 6.58
CA GLN A 291 -4.91 -26.03 7.04
C GLN A 291 -4.78 -27.50 6.61
N THR A 292 -4.97 -28.40 7.56
CA THR A 292 -4.99 -29.85 7.31
C THR A 292 -6.41 -30.27 6.91
N LEU A 293 -6.60 -30.72 5.67
CA LEU A 293 -7.83 -31.31 5.16
C LEU A 293 -7.60 -32.80 4.92
N GLU A 294 -8.18 -33.65 5.78
CA GLU A 294 -7.99 -35.11 5.75
C GLU A 294 -6.50 -35.51 5.76
N LYS A 295 -5.96 -35.94 4.60
CA LYS A 295 -4.56 -36.32 4.39
C LYS A 295 -3.69 -35.22 3.75
N TYR A 296 -4.26 -34.08 3.37
CA TYR A 296 -3.59 -33.01 2.64
C TYR A 296 -3.33 -31.78 3.52
N LYS A 297 -2.30 -30.99 3.16
CA LYS A 297 -2.00 -29.71 3.78
C LYS A 297 -2.18 -28.58 2.76
N ILE A 298 -3.24 -27.79 2.90
CA ILE A 298 -3.52 -26.71 1.95
C ILE A 298 -3.00 -25.36 2.46
N CYS A 299 -2.65 -24.49 1.52
CA CYS A 299 -2.36 -23.08 1.78
C CYS A 299 -3.65 -22.29 1.58
N TYR A 300 -4.44 -22.13 2.64
CA TYR A 300 -5.71 -21.41 2.59
C TYR A 300 -5.47 -19.90 2.60
N THR A 301 -5.91 -19.20 1.55
CA THR A 301 -5.82 -17.74 1.46
C THR A 301 -6.90 -17.07 2.32
N CYS A 302 -6.49 -16.12 3.16
CA CYS A 302 -7.46 -15.34 3.94
C CYS A 302 -8.36 -14.51 3.01
N GLN A 303 -9.65 -14.85 3.00
CA GLN A 303 -10.69 -14.23 2.18
C GLN A 303 -10.95 -12.78 2.61
N GLN A 304 -11.66 -12.04 1.75
CA GLN A 304 -12.06 -10.66 2.02
C GLN A 304 -12.74 -10.53 3.39
N GLY A 305 -12.26 -9.58 4.20
CA GLY A 305 -12.73 -9.39 5.59
C GLY A 305 -11.82 -10.03 6.64
N ASN A 306 -10.88 -10.88 6.24
CA ASN A 306 -9.86 -11.44 7.13
C ASN A 306 -8.45 -11.30 6.54
N TYR A 307 -7.44 -11.32 7.41
CA TYR A 307 -6.04 -11.19 7.03
C TYR A 307 -5.10 -12.03 7.93
N CYS A 308 -3.86 -12.23 7.47
CA CYS A 308 -2.78 -12.81 8.26
C CYS A 308 -1.45 -12.14 7.89
N LEU A 309 -0.77 -11.55 8.86
CA LEU A 309 0.55 -10.90 8.67
C LEU A 309 1.72 -11.80 9.08
N GLN A 310 1.48 -12.90 9.78
CA GLN A 310 2.55 -13.80 10.22
C GLN A 310 2.90 -14.80 9.10
N ASP A 311 4.16 -15.22 9.06
CA ASP A 311 4.62 -16.19 8.07
C ASP A 311 4.16 -17.61 8.46
N PRO A 312 3.32 -18.28 7.63
CA PRO A 312 2.83 -19.63 7.92
C PRO A 312 3.90 -20.71 7.99
N ASN A 313 5.11 -20.48 7.46
CA ASN A 313 6.19 -21.46 7.52
C ASN A 313 6.97 -21.42 8.84
N GLN A 314 6.88 -20.30 9.59
CA GLN A 314 7.60 -20.10 10.85
C GLN A 314 6.72 -20.36 12.08
N PHE A 315 5.42 -20.07 11.98
CA PHE A 315 4.48 -20.17 13.10
C PHE A 315 3.42 -21.22 12.83
N GLU A 316 3.25 -22.15 13.77
CA GLU A 316 2.20 -23.17 13.71
C GLU A 316 0.87 -22.62 14.27
N ASN A 317 -0.26 -23.12 13.73
CA ASN A 317 -1.63 -22.78 14.15
C ASN A 317 -2.06 -21.32 13.91
N LEU A 318 -1.66 -20.73 12.79
CA LEU A 318 -2.16 -19.41 12.38
C LEU A 318 -3.65 -19.47 12.00
N GLN A 319 -4.37 -18.40 12.36
CA GLN A 319 -5.77 -18.20 12.00
C GLN A 319 -5.94 -16.87 11.28
N CYS A 320 -6.84 -16.82 10.30
CA CYS A 320 -7.19 -15.56 9.65
C CYS A 320 -7.94 -14.66 10.64
N LEU A 321 -7.35 -13.50 10.97
CA LEU A 321 -7.91 -12.51 11.88
C LEU A 321 -8.90 -11.60 11.15
N LYS A 322 -9.96 -11.15 11.83
CA LYS A 322 -10.91 -10.17 11.28
C LYS A 322 -10.24 -8.81 11.09
N CYS A 323 -10.62 -8.07 10.04
CA CYS A 323 -10.03 -6.77 9.79
C CYS A 323 -10.09 -5.83 11.02
N PRO A 324 -8.99 -5.14 11.34
CA PRO A 324 -8.94 -4.18 12.45
C PRO A 324 -9.83 -2.96 12.18
N ILE A 325 -10.28 -2.30 13.25
CA ILE A 325 -11.09 -1.09 13.18
C ILE A 325 -10.29 0.03 12.50
N GLY A 326 -10.91 0.79 11.59
CA GLY A 326 -10.23 1.83 10.79
C GLY A 326 -9.65 1.33 9.47
N SER A 327 -9.84 0.05 9.14
CA SER A 327 -9.61 -0.49 7.80
C SER A 327 -10.90 -0.46 6.97
N LYS A 328 -10.76 -0.16 5.68
CA LYS A 328 -11.84 -0.23 4.69
C LYS A 328 -12.09 -1.66 4.26
N ASN A 329 -11.01 -2.41 4.03
CA ASN A 329 -11.05 -3.81 3.65
C ASN A 329 -9.70 -4.47 3.95
N CYS A 330 -9.68 -5.77 4.16
CA CYS A 330 -8.45 -6.55 4.29
C CYS A 330 -8.59 -7.89 3.58
N GLN A 331 -7.49 -8.36 2.98
CA GLN A 331 -7.44 -9.63 2.26
C GLN A 331 -6.00 -10.14 2.26
N SER A 332 -5.82 -11.45 2.47
CA SER A 332 -4.48 -12.07 2.49
C SER A 332 -3.56 -11.38 3.51
N ASN A 333 -2.49 -10.73 3.06
CA ASN A 333 -1.53 -9.97 3.86
C ASN A 333 -1.71 -8.43 3.75
N ILE A 334 -2.74 -7.95 3.06
CA ILE A 334 -2.94 -6.53 2.78
C ILE A 334 -4.09 -6.00 3.63
N ILE A 335 -3.84 -4.91 4.35
CA ILE A 335 -4.84 -4.14 5.09
C ILE A 335 -4.99 -2.79 4.38
N GLN A 336 -6.16 -2.53 3.80
CA GLN A 336 -6.49 -1.25 3.19
C GLN A 336 -7.09 -0.33 4.25
N LEU A 337 -6.40 0.76 4.57
CA LEU A 337 -6.87 1.75 5.54
C LEU A 337 -8.01 2.60 4.99
N GLN A 338 -8.91 3.02 5.88
CA GLN A 338 -9.91 4.04 5.58
C GLN A 338 -9.32 5.45 5.76
N ASN A 339 -9.81 6.43 5.00
CA ASN A 339 -9.45 7.83 5.23
C ASN A 339 -9.72 8.27 6.68
N GLY A 340 -8.80 9.05 7.26
CA GLY A 340 -8.81 9.47 8.66
C GLY A 340 -8.07 8.54 9.63
N TYR A 341 -7.50 7.44 9.13
CA TYR A 341 -6.69 6.50 9.92
C TYR A 341 -5.26 6.38 9.37
N TRP A 342 -4.33 6.05 10.27
CA TRP A 342 -2.91 5.89 9.99
C TRP A 342 -2.37 4.60 10.60
N SER A 343 -1.44 3.95 9.90
CA SER A 343 -0.69 2.79 10.39
C SER A 343 0.80 3.03 10.21
N LYS A 344 1.62 2.49 11.13
CA LYS A 344 3.09 2.59 11.05
C LYS A 344 3.64 2.04 9.74
N ASN A 345 3.24 0.82 9.39
CA ASN A 345 3.71 0.09 8.22
C ASN A 345 2.55 -0.71 7.60
N GLN A 346 2.68 -1.07 6.32
CA GLN A 346 1.74 -1.97 5.63
C GLN A 346 1.66 -3.39 6.24
N HIS A 347 2.63 -3.75 7.09
CA HIS A 347 2.72 -5.05 7.77
C HIS A 347 2.35 -4.97 9.27
N SER A 348 1.68 -3.90 9.70
CA SER A 348 1.20 -3.76 11.08
C SER A 348 -0.32 -3.73 11.10
N ASP A 349 -0.89 -4.43 12.07
CA ASP A 349 -2.32 -4.43 12.39
C ASP A 349 -2.72 -3.29 13.34
N GLN A 350 -1.76 -2.52 13.85
CA GLN A 350 -1.99 -1.38 14.73
C GLN A 350 -2.39 -0.13 13.91
N ILE A 351 -3.70 0.16 13.92
CA ILE A 351 -4.29 1.32 13.24
C ILE A 351 -4.71 2.37 14.27
N TYR A 352 -4.33 3.63 14.02
CA TYR A 352 -4.63 4.78 14.87
C TYR A 352 -5.51 5.79 14.14
N GLN A 353 -6.49 6.36 14.84
CA GLN A 353 -7.29 7.46 14.31
C GLN A 353 -6.48 8.76 14.31
N CYS A 354 -6.52 9.48 13.18
CA CYS A 354 -5.82 10.74 13.04
C CYS A 354 -6.55 11.88 13.77
N ILE A 355 -5.78 12.78 14.37
CA ILE A 355 -6.32 14.00 15.02
C ILE A 355 -6.97 14.88 13.96
N ASN A 356 -6.30 15.02 12.82
CA ASN A 356 -6.77 15.78 11.67
C ASN A 356 -7.01 14.80 10.51
N PRO A 357 -8.25 14.39 10.27
CA PRO A 357 -8.56 13.34 9.28
C PRO A 357 -8.23 13.77 7.84
N GLU A 358 -8.16 15.07 7.57
CA GLU A 358 -7.85 15.64 6.25
C GLU A 358 -6.42 15.29 5.77
N PHE A 359 -5.47 15.03 6.68
CA PHE A 359 -4.09 14.72 6.30
C PHE A 359 -3.83 13.22 6.13
N CYS A 360 -4.72 12.37 6.65
CA CYS A 360 -4.62 10.91 6.58
C CYS A 360 -5.50 10.37 5.46
N ILE A 361 -5.05 10.52 4.22
CA ILE A 361 -5.78 10.10 3.02
C ILE A 361 -5.12 8.84 2.46
N SER A 362 -5.44 7.69 3.06
CA SER A 362 -4.86 6.40 2.67
C SER A 362 -5.46 5.79 1.41
N GLU A 363 -6.63 6.28 0.97
CA GLU A 363 -7.33 5.72 -0.20
C GLU A 363 -6.78 6.22 -1.54
N ASP A 364 -6.02 7.31 -1.55
CA ASP A 364 -5.47 7.90 -2.77
C ASP A 364 -4.10 7.28 -3.10
N PRO A 365 -3.91 6.68 -4.30
CA PRO A 365 -2.64 6.05 -4.69
C PRO A 365 -1.50 7.06 -4.90
N SER A 366 -1.79 8.36 -5.02
CA SER A 366 -0.75 9.40 -5.07
C SER A 366 -0.10 9.64 -3.71
N ASN A 367 -0.76 9.22 -2.63
CA ASN A 367 -0.29 9.41 -1.27
C ASN A 367 0.70 8.33 -0.84
N LYS A 368 1.73 8.75 -0.11
CA LYS A 368 2.79 7.86 0.41
C LYS A 368 2.54 7.61 1.90
N PHE A 369 2.61 6.35 2.31
CA PHE A 369 2.37 5.92 3.71
C PHE A 369 1.01 6.36 4.28
N GLY A 370 0.02 6.60 3.42
CA GLY A 370 -1.32 7.05 3.83
C GLY A 370 -1.42 8.53 4.23
N CYS A 371 -0.36 9.31 4.01
CA CYS A 371 -0.32 10.74 4.30
C CYS A 371 -0.50 11.58 3.03
N GLN A 372 -1.20 12.71 3.16
CA GLN A 372 -1.30 13.73 2.11
C GLN A 372 0.09 14.27 1.73
N ILE A 373 0.22 14.73 0.48
CA ILE A 373 1.44 15.36 -0.06
C ILE A 373 2.08 16.34 0.93
N GLY A 374 3.36 16.10 1.22
CA GLY A 374 4.19 16.92 2.12
C GLY A 374 4.12 16.53 3.60
N HIS A 375 3.12 15.76 4.01
CA HIS A 375 2.97 15.26 5.38
C HIS A 375 3.66 13.90 5.56
N VAL A 376 4.24 13.68 6.75
CA VAL A 376 4.97 12.48 7.17
C VAL A 376 4.85 12.27 8.68
N GLY A 377 5.44 11.18 9.19
CA GLY A 377 5.47 10.86 10.61
C GLY A 377 4.18 10.22 11.12
N ALA A 378 4.14 9.93 12.42
CA ALA A 378 2.96 9.36 13.05
C ALA A 378 1.75 10.30 12.92
N ILE A 379 0.60 9.76 12.51
CA ILE A 379 -0.65 10.51 12.29
C ILE A 379 -0.52 11.63 11.23
N CYS A 380 0.54 11.61 10.39
CA CYS A 380 0.77 12.61 9.33
C CYS A 380 0.85 14.06 9.85
N GLU A 381 1.29 14.27 11.10
CA GLU A 381 1.35 15.59 11.74
C GLU A 381 2.67 16.35 11.47
N SER A 382 3.67 15.66 10.93
CA SER A 382 4.99 16.23 10.63
C SER A 382 5.11 16.58 9.15
N CYS A 383 5.97 17.53 8.80
CA CYS A 383 6.24 17.87 7.40
C CYS A 383 7.56 17.26 6.96
N ASP A 384 7.65 16.83 5.70
CA ASP A 384 8.89 16.26 5.13
C ASP A 384 9.96 17.34 4.91
N SER A 385 10.60 17.76 6.00
CA SER A 385 11.61 18.82 5.99
C SER A 385 12.89 18.40 5.27
N GLN A 386 13.19 17.10 5.21
CA GLN A 386 14.39 16.56 4.56
C GLN A 386 14.16 16.21 3.09
N GLY A 387 12.90 16.05 2.66
CA GLY A 387 12.54 15.66 1.30
C GLY A 387 12.80 14.19 0.99
N ILE A 388 12.84 13.32 2.01
CA ILE A 388 13.16 11.89 1.85
C ILE A 388 11.98 11.13 1.23
N VAL A 389 10.76 11.44 1.63
CA VAL A 389 9.55 10.72 1.20
C VAL A 389 9.03 11.29 -0.10
N TRP A 390 8.97 12.61 -0.21
CA TRP A 390 8.33 13.32 -1.32
C TRP A 390 9.30 13.85 -2.38
N GLY A 391 10.61 13.87 -2.11
CA GLY A 391 11.64 14.39 -3.02
C GLY A 391 11.79 15.91 -3.00
N SER A 392 10.72 16.65 -2.69
CA SER A 392 10.75 18.07 -2.36
C SER A 392 10.68 18.31 -0.85
N LYS A 393 11.24 19.42 -0.38
CA LYS A 393 11.27 19.78 1.05
C LYS A 393 10.00 20.54 1.42
N TYR A 394 9.36 20.16 2.53
CA TYR A 394 8.13 20.76 3.05
C TYR A 394 8.33 21.31 4.47
N GLY A 395 7.58 22.34 4.82
CA GLY A 395 7.59 22.96 6.16
C GLY A 395 6.20 23.42 6.57
N ARG A 396 5.98 23.68 7.86
CA ARG A 396 4.68 24.12 8.37
C ARG A 396 4.36 25.54 7.91
N SER A 397 3.13 25.77 7.46
CA SER A 397 2.64 27.07 6.98
C SER A 397 2.01 27.91 8.10
N ASN A 398 1.59 29.15 7.76
CA ASN A 398 0.91 30.11 8.65
C ASN A 398 -0.40 29.53 9.20
N GLY A 399 -0.32 28.83 10.34
CA GLY A 399 -1.43 28.07 10.93
C GLY A 399 -0.98 26.81 11.69
N GLY A 400 0.29 26.41 11.53
CA GLY A 400 1.00 25.46 12.40
C GLY A 400 0.82 23.99 12.07
N ILE A 401 -0.15 23.61 11.24
CA ILE A 401 -0.48 22.20 10.99
C ILE A 401 -0.33 21.80 9.51
N GLN A 402 -0.67 22.68 8.57
CA GLN A 402 -0.60 22.37 7.14
C GLN A 402 0.85 22.46 6.62
N CYS A 403 1.26 21.47 5.82
CA CYS A 403 2.57 21.47 5.17
C CYS A 403 2.52 22.19 3.82
N GLN A 404 3.51 23.05 3.57
CA GLN A 404 3.70 23.77 2.32
C GLN A 404 5.08 23.46 1.76
N GLU A 405 5.17 23.37 0.44
CA GLU A 405 6.45 23.15 -0.25
C GLU A 405 7.38 24.37 -0.10
N CYS A 406 8.62 24.12 0.29
CA CYS A 406 9.62 25.14 0.55
C CYS A 406 10.31 25.59 -0.75
N SER A 407 9.58 26.32 -1.58
CA SER A 407 10.13 26.98 -2.78
C SER A 407 10.88 28.27 -2.43
N LYS A 408 11.78 28.73 -3.32
CA LYS A 408 12.51 30.01 -3.14
C LYS A 408 11.56 31.20 -2.91
N GLN A 409 10.41 31.21 -3.58
CA GLN A 409 9.40 32.26 -3.41
C GLN A 409 8.78 32.22 -2.01
N ASN A 410 8.40 31.03 -1.53
CA ASN A 410 7.80 30.86 -0.21
C ASN A 410 8.81 31.23 0.90
N GLN A 411 10.09 30.87 0.75
CA GLN A 411 11.15 31.28 1.66
C GLN A 411 11.27 32.80 1.78
N THR A 412 11.26 33.53 0.65
CA THR A 412 11.32 35.00 0.68
C THR A 412 10.10 35.62 1.39
N GLN A 413 8.92 35.03 1.22
CA GLN A 413 7.71 35.46 1.91
C GLN A 413 7.79 35.20 3.42
N SER A 414 8.26 34.01 3.84
CA SER A 414 8.45 33.67 5.26
C SER A 414 9.45 34.61 5.93
N ILE A 415 10.57 34.92 5.28
CA ILE A 415 11.57 35.88 5.80
C ILE A 415 10.97 37.27 5.96
N LEU A 416 10.20 37.73 4.97
CA LEU A 416 9.55 39.04 5.00
C LEU A 416 8.50 39.13 6.12
N ILE A 417 7.70 38.08 6.31
CA ILE A 417 6.72 37.98 7.41
C ILE A 417 7.42 37.98 8.77
N LEU A 418 8.50 37.21 8.92
CA LEU A 418 9.29 37.18 10.16
C LEU A 418 9.89 38.55 10.48
N PHE A 419 10.43 39.24 9.49
CA PHE A 419 10.99 40.59 9.66
C PHE A 419 9.92 41.61 10.05
N LEU A 420 8.75 41.56 9.39
CA LEU A 420 7.61 42.43 9.70
C LEU A 420 7.07 42.18 11.12
N LEU A 421 6.89 40.91 11.52
CA LEU A 421 6.48 40.54 12.88
C LEU A 421 7.51 41.01 13.92
N MET A 422 8.81 40.87 13.63
CA MET A 422 9.89 41.39 14.46
C MET A 422 9.76 42.90 14.69
N ILE A 423 9.51 43.67 13.63
CA ILE A 423 9.31 45.12 13.72
C ILE A 423 8.07 45.44 14.57
N ILE A 424 6.95 44.78 14.31
CA ILE A 424 5.69 45.01 15.05
C ILE A 424 5.89 44.74 16.54
N ILE A 425 6.53 43.62 16.90
CA ILE A 425 6.81 43.28 18.29
C ILE A 425 7.76 44.31 18.93
N CYS A 426 8.81 44.73 18.22
CA CYS A 426 9.72 45.75 18.71
C CYS A 426 9.00 47.09 18.97
N VAL A 427 8.19 47.56 18.01
CA VAL A 427 7.41 48.80 18.13
C VAL A 427 6.42 48.69 19.30
N TYR A 428 5.73 47.55 19.43
CA TYR A 428 4.80 47.30 20.54
C TYR A 428 5.52 47.37 21.89
N LEU A 429 6.66 46.68 22.04
CA LEU A 429 7.42 46.67 23.29
C LEU A 429 7.98 48.07 23.61
N ILE A 430 8.50 48.80 22.63
CA ILE A 430 8.98 50.18 22.81
C ILE A 430 7.83 51.09 23.25
N PHE A 431 6.68 51.03 22.58
CA PHE A 431 5.49 51.78 22.95
C PHE A 431 5.02 51.43 24.36
N GLN A 432 5.06 50.16 24.73
CA GLN A 432 4.68 49.69 26.06
C GLN A 432 5.64 50.23 27.13
N ILE A 433 6.95 50.24 26.87
CA ILE A 433 7.96 50.84 27.76
C ILE A 433 7.68 52.34 27.93
N GLN A 434 7.48 53.08 26.83
CA GLN A 434 7.17 54.51 26.87
C GLN A 434 5.92 54.80 27.70
N ARG A 435 4.81 54.11 27.40
CA ARG A 435 3.54 54.28 28.10
C ARG A 435 3.70 54.02 29.59
N GLN A 436 4.45 52.98 29.95
CA GLN A 436 4.68 52.63 31.34
C GLN A 436 5.50 53.69 32.08
N LEU A 437 6.53 54.25 31.45
CA LEU A 437 7.36 55.32 32.03
C LEU A 437 6.52 56.58 32.28
N ILE A 438 5.69 56.98 31.32
CA ILE A 438 4.74 58.10 31.49
C ILE A 438 3.78 57.85 32.66
N LEU A 439 3.29 56.60 32.82
CA LEU A 439 2.44 56.23 33.95
C LEU A 439 3.17 56.30 35.29
N ILE A 440 4.45 55.92 35.34
CA ILE A 440 5.30 56.05 36.53
C ILE A 440 5.45 57.53 36.89
N GLU A 441 5.78 58.39 35.92
CA GLU A 441 5.97 59.83 36.14
C GLU A 441 4.71 60.51 36.66
N LYS A 442 3.56 60.24 36.06
CA LYS A 442 2.27 60.75 36.55
C LYS A 442 2.03 60.32 38.00
N LYS A 443 2.17 59.03 38.31
CA LYS A 443 2.00 58.53 39.69
C LYS A 443 2.96 59.20 40.68
N MET A 444 4.18 59.53 40.27
CA MET A 444 5.15 60.24 41.10
C MET A 444 4.73 61.68 41.37
N GLN A 445 4.24 62.42 40.36
CA GLN A 445 3.70 63.77 40.56
C GLN A 445 2.57 63.76 41.59
N TRP A 446 1.65 62.80 41.49
CA TRP A 446 0.60 62.60 42.49
C TRP A 446 1.14 62.24 43.89
N PHE A 447 2.21 61.45 43.98
CA PHE A 447 2.81 61.08 45.27
C PHE A 447 3.47 62.28 45.97
N TYR A 448 4.25 63.09 45.25
CA TYR A 448 4.88 64.29 45.83
C TYR A 448 3.87 65.38 46.17
N LEU A 449 2.83 65.60 45.34
CA LEU A 449 1.73 66.51 45.66
C LEU A 449 0.98 66.10 46.94
N ARG A 450 0.80 64.80 47.17
CA ARG A 450 0.23 64.26 48.43
C ARG A 450 1.15 64.50 49.63
N LYS A 451 2.47 64.30 49.47
CA LYS A 451 3.44 64.51 50.57
C LYS A 451 3.58 65.99 50.95
N LEU A 452 3.41 66.89 49.98
CA LEU A 452 3.41 68.35 50.20
C LEU A 452 2.08 68.87 50.78
N LYS A 453 1.05 68.01 50.97
CA LYS A 453 -0.30 68.37 51.47
C LYS A 453 -1.02 69.45 50.65
N ILE A 454 -0.59 69.71 49.40
CA ILE A 454 -1.17 70.76 48.55
C ILE A 454 -2.57 70.36 48.03
N ILE A 455 -2.93 69.07 48.06
CA ILE A 455 -4.21 68.56 47.54
C ILE A 455 -4.78 67.45 48.46
N LEU A 456 -5.98 67.69 48.99
CA LEU A 456 -6.80 66.73 49.76
C LEU A 456 -7.86 66.11 48.81
N LEU A 457 -7.41 65.26 47.88
CA LEU A 457 -8.31 64.54 46.97
C LEU A 457 -8.53 63.10 47.45
N LEU A 458 -9.81 62.73 47.59
CA LEU A 458 -10.28 61.36 47.78
C LEU A 458 -9.63 60.43 46.73
N ASN A 459 -9.36 59.20 47.16
CA ASN A 459 -8.80 58.11 46.36
C ASN A 459 -9.52 57.99 45.01
N HIS A 460 -8.98 58.59 43.95
CA HIS A 460 -9.39 58.21 42.60
C HIS A 460 -8.93 56.76 42.38
N ASN A 461 -9.91 55.87 42.33
CA ASN A 461 -9.77 54.52 41.80
C ASN A 461 -9.16 54.65 40.40
N ILE A 462 -7.84 54.44 40.31
CA ILE A 462 -7.15 54.24 39.04
C ILE A 462 -7.90 53.11 38.33
N ASN A 463 -8.46 53.38 37.15
CA ASN A 463 -9.29 52.46 36.37
C ASN A 463 -8.82 50.99 36.49
N SER A 464 -9.58 50.24 37.29
CA SER A 464 -9.37 48.82 37.58
C SER A 464 -9.53 47.94 36.34
N ALA A 465 -10.17 48.45 35.28
CA ALA A 465 -10.29 47.82 33.96
C ALA A 465 -8.93 47.33 33.41
N SER A 466 -7.85 48.12 33.56
CA SER A 466 -6.52 47.71 33.09
C SER A 466 -5.93 46.52 33.87
N SER A 467 -6.36 46.32 35.12
CA SER A 467 -5.93 45.20 35.96
C SER A 467 -6.75 43.95 35.63
N TYR A 468 -8.06 44.10 35.40
CA TYR A 468 -8.93 42.99 34.99
C TYR A 468 -8.60 42.45 33.60
N ILE A 469 -8.29 43.31 32.62
CA ILE A 469 -7.86 42.88 31.29
C ILE A 469 -6.55 42.08 31.37
N LYS A 470 -5.60 42.49 32.23
CA LYS A 470 -4.37 41.73 32.46
C LYS A 470 -4.62 40.39 33.14
N ILE A 471 -5.56 40.32 34.08
CA ILE A 471 -5.96 39.07 34.72
C ILE A 471 -6.59 38.13 33.67
N LEU A 472 -7.50 38.64 32.84
CA LEU A 472 -8.11 37.89 31.73
C LEU A 472 -7.06 37.35 30.75
N ILE A 473 -6.14 38.19 30.29
CA ILE A 473 -5.04 37.78 29.39
C ILE A 473 -4.19 36.66 30.04
N ASN A 474 -3.87 36.78 31.34
CA ASN A 474 -3.12 35.73 32.04
C ASN A 474 -3.89 34.39 32.10
N TYR A 475 -5.22 34.43 32.27
CA TYR A 475 -6.04 33.21 32.25
C TYR A 475 -6.10 32.60 30.84
N LEU A 476 -6.23 33.42 29.80
CA LEU A 476 -6.20 32.96 28.41
C LEU A 476 -4.83 32.32 28.06
N GLN A 477 -3.73 32.92 28.50
CA GLN A 477 -2.37 32.37 28.34
C GLN A 477 -2.21 31.03 29.08
N PHE A 478 -2.81 30.88 30.26
CA PHE A 478 -2.78 29.62 31.00
C PHE A 478 -3.63 28.53 30.33
N LEU A 479 -4.81 28.87 29.82
CA LEU A 479 -5.65 27.95 29.05
C LEU A 479 -4.95 27.48 27.77
N ALA A 480 -4.26 28.37 27.07
CA ALA A 480 -3.45 28.03 25.90
C ALA A 480 -2.31 27.05 26.23
N LEU A 481 -1.71 27.13 27.42
CA LEU A 481 -0.68 26.17 27.86
C LEU A 481 -1.26 24.77 28.12
N ILE A 482 -2.47 24.66 28.66
CA ILE A 482 -3.11 23.38 29.00
C ILE A 482 -3.57 22.62 27.75
N ASN A 483 -4.16 23.33 26.78
CA ASN A 483 -4.63 22.73 25.51
C ASN A 483 -3.49 21.99 24.78
N ASN A 484 -2.29 22.55 24.87
CA ASN A 484 -1.08 22.05 24.21
C ASN A 484 -0.42 20.84 24.88
N LEU A 485 -0.99 20.33 25.99
CA LEU A 485 -0.57 19.10 26.68
C LEU A 485 -1.36 17.86 26.21
N GLY A 486 -2.10 17.95 25.09
CA GLY A 486 -2.74 16.80 24.45
C GLY A 486 -4.07 16.36 25.07
N ILE A 487 -4.71 17.23 25.86
CA ILE A 487 -6.08 17.01 26.32
C ILE A 487 -7.01 17.40 25.17
N GLN A 488 -7.81 16.47 24.66
CA GLN A 488 -8.85 16.76 23.66
C GLN A 488 -9.86 17.75 24.24
N THR A 489 -9.67 19.04 23.98
CA THR A 489 -10.64 20.08 24.31
C THR A 489 -11.20 20.71 23.05
N GLN A 490 -12.50 20.98 23.07
CA GLN A 490 -13.31 21.46 21.94
C GLN A 490 -12.75 22.75 21.31
N GLN A 491 -13.15 22.99 20.05
CA GLN A 491 -12.78 24.09 19.16
C GLN A 491 -12.84 25.50 19.79
N PHE A 492 -13.53 25.70 20.91
CA PHE A 492 -13.66 27.00 21.57
C PHE A 492 -12.34 27.51 22.19
N ILE A 493 -11.38 26.63 22.52
CA ILE A 493 -10.10 27.02 23.14
C ILE A 493 -9.06 27.52 22.11
N SER A 494 -9.18 27.14 20.83
CA SER A 494 -8.26 27.62 19.78
C SER A 494 -8.40 29.13 19.51
N VAL A 495 -9.59 29.70 19.76
CA VAL A 495 -9.82 31.16 19.67
C VAL A 495 -9.01 31.92 20.71
N ALA A 496 -8.74 31.33 21.89
CA ALA A 496 -7.88 31.91 22.92
C ALA A 496 -6.39 31.90 22.53
N GLU A 497 -5.97 30.95 21.69
CA GLU A 497 -4.62 30.90 21.11
C GLU A 497 -4.45 31.98 20.03
N PHE A 498 -5.44 32.14 19.15
CA PHE A 498 -5.47 33.16 18.09
C PHE A 498 -5.65 34.61 18.62
N GLY A 499 -6.39 34.79 19.71
CA GLY A 499 -6.76 36.09 20.29
C GLY A 499 -5.67 36.78 21.14
N GLY A 500 -4.39 36.48 20.92
CA GLY A 500 -3.26 37.15 21.59
C GLY A 500 -2.58 36.36 22.72
N GLY A 501 -2.76 35.03 22.77
CA GLY A 501 -2.19 34.17 23.80
C GLY A 501 -0.72 33.75 23.55
N ASP A 502 -0.29 33.59 22.30
CA ASP A 502 1.04 33.07 21.96
C ASP A 502 1.64 33.71 20.69
N PRO A 503 2.31 34.87 20.81
CA PRO A 503 2.84 35.61 19.66
C PRO A 503 3.97 34.89 18.92
N VAL A 504 4.47 33.77 19.45
CA VAL A 504 5.70 33.12 18.99
C VAL A 504 5.43 31.91 18.11
N GLN A 505 4.22 31.34 18.12
CA GLN A 505 3.87 30.23 17.23
C GLN A 505 4.02 30.59 15.76
N HIS A 506 3.63 31.82 15.39
CA HIS A 506 3.79 32.32 14.02
C HIS A 506 5.24 32.60 13.65
N THR A 507 6.14 32.83 14.61
CA THR A 507 7.56 33.04 14.31
C THR A 507 8.33 31.72 14.25
N VAL A 508 7.96 30.72 15.04
CA VAL A 508 8.67 29.43 15.09
C VAL A 508 8.39 28.56 13.87
N TYR A 509 7.13 28.41 13.45
CA TYR A 509 6.79 27.50 12.35
C TYR A 509 7.21 28.04 10.97
N ASN A 510 7.22 29.35 10.78
CA ASN A 510 7.67 29.98 9.53
C ASN A 510 9.16 29.76 9.22
N LEU A 511 9.93 29.24 10.17
CA LEU A 511 11.35 28.94 10.01
C LEU A 511 11.61 27.55 9.46
N ASP A 512 10.62 26.66 9.50
CA ASP A 512 10.80 25.27 9.07
C ASP A 512 11.30 25.23 7.61
N CYS A 513 10.75 26.07 6.74
CA CYS A 513 11.22 26.19 5.35
C CYS A 513 12.58 26.89 5.15
N ILE A 514 13.03 27.67 6.13
CA ILE A 514 14.34 28.31 6.10
C ILE A 514 15.39 27.29 6.53
N PHE A 515 15.16 26.59 7.64
CA PHE A 515 16.09 25.59 8.15
C PHE A 515 16.12 24.33 7.31
N SER A 516 15.01 23.92 6.68
CA SER A 516 15.01 22.78 5.77
C SER A 516 15.94 22.99 4.57
N SER A 517 16.17 24.24 4.15
CA SER A 517 17.05 24.54 3.01
C SER A 517 18.54 24.28 3.27
N TYR A 518 18.96 24.27 4.54
CA TYR A 518 20.32 24.01 4.95
C TYR A 518 20.45 22.59 5.51
N ASP A 519 21.40 21.80 5.01
CA ASP A 519 21.66 20.44 5.49
C ASP A 519 22.44 20.48 6.82
N ILE A 520 21.77 20.95 7.88
CA ILE A 520 22.32 21.03 9.23
C ILE A 520 22.02 19.72 9.96
N GLN A 521 23.02 19.11 10.59
CA GLN A 521 22.89 17.84 11.34
C GLN A 521 22.10 17.96 12.66
N ILE A 522 21.40 19.06 12.89
CA ILE A 522 20.66 19.34 14.13
C ILE A 522 19.17 19.15 13.82
N PRO A 523 18.42 18.37 14.63
CA PRO A 523 17.02 18.13 14.38
C PRO A 523 16.19 19.42 14.53
N LEU A 524 15.09 19.50 13.78
CA LEU A 524 14.29 20.71 13.61
C LEU A 524 13.75 21.24 14.94
N TYR A 525 13.31 20.37 15.86
CA TYR A 525 12.81 20.78 17.18
C TYR A 525 13.89 21.50 18.02
N ALA A 526 15.16 21.08 17.93
CA ALA A 526 16.26 21.76 18.62
C ALA A 526 16.56 23.13 17.98
N MET A 527 16.45 23.24 16.66
CA MET A 527 16.59 24.51 15.94
C MET A 527 15.50 25.52 16.35
N ARG A 528 14.25 25.06 16.52
CA ARG A 528 13.14 25.89 17.03
C ARG A 528 13.47 26.45 18.43
N VAL A 529 14.04 25.64 19.33
CA VAL A 529 14.45 26.07 20.67
C VAL A 529 15.62 27.07 20.63
N ILE A 530 16.61 26.88 19.76
CA ILE A 530 17.72 27.82 19.60
C ILE A 530 17.21 29.16 19.07
N PHE A 531 16.36 29.12 18.04
CA PHE A 531 15.84 30.31 17.41
C PHE A 531 15.04 31.19 18.37
N ILE A 532 14.07 30.62 19.10
CA ILE A 532 13.21 31.39 20.01
C ILE A 532 14.03 32.15 21.08
N ASN A 533 15.08 31.52 21.63
CA ASN A 533 15.96 32.18 22.58
C ASN A 533 16.84 33.24 21.91
N SER A 534 17.32 32.99 20.70
CA SER A 534 18.08 33.97 19.91
C SER A 534 17.23 35.21 19.55
N GLN A 535 15.95 35.01 19.22
CA GLN A 535 15.00 36.07 18.87
C GLN A 535 14.79 37.04 20.04
N ILE A 536 14.73 36.52 21.26
CA ILE A 536 14.58 37.34 22.46
C ILE A 536 15.81 38.22 22.69
N ILE A 537 17.01 37.65 22.47
CA ILE A 537 18.27 38.38 22.60
C ILE A 537 18.37 39.47 21.53
N THR A 538 18.00 39.18 20.28
CA THR A 538 18.05 40.18 19.20
C THR A 538 17.06 41.32 19.44
N ILE A 539 15.82 41.03 19.86
CA ILE A 539 14.83 42.05 20.26
C ILE A 539 15.38 42.91 21.39
N TYR A 540 15.99 42.29 22.41
CA TYR A 540 16.58 43.02 23.53
C TYR A 540 17.66 44.00 23.07
N LEU A 541 18.60 43.54 22.23
CA LEU A 541 19.67 44.36 21.68
C LEU A 541 19.13 45.50 20.80
N LEU A 542 18.11 45.24 19.98
CA LEU A 542 17.46 46.27 19.16
C LEU A 542 16.80 47.35 20.02
N ILE A 543 16.13 46.99 21.12
CA ILE A 543 15.52 47.99 22.02
C ILE A 543 16.61 48.85 22.68
N GLN A 544 17.75 48.27 23.07
CA GLN A 544 18.88 49.07 23.59
C GLN A 544 19.47 50.00 22.52
N LEU A 545 19.60 49.52 21.29
CA LEU A 545 20.09 50.30 20.16
C LEU A 545 19.15 51.48 19.86
N VAL A 546 17.84 51.25 19.84
CA VAL A 546 16.83 52.32 19.65
C VAL A 546 16.93 53.37 20.76
N LYS A 547 17.16 52.97 22.01
CA LYS A 547 17.39 53.92 23.10
C LYS A 547 18.66 54.76 22.88
N SER A 548 19.75 54.13 22.43
CA SER A 548 21.01 54.84 22.18
C SER A 548 20.89 55.87 21.06
N LEU A 549 20.09 55.58 20.03
CA LEU A 549 19.92 56.46 18.86
C LEU A 549 18.85 57.55 19.08
N THR A 550 17.84 57.30 19.92
CA THR A 550 16.69 58.19 20.05
C THR A 550 16.69 59.01 21.33
N LYS A 551 16.24 60.27 21.22
CA LYS A 551 16.06 61.14 22.40
C LYS A 551 14.81 60.80 23.23
N MET A 552 14.02 59.80 22.81
CA MET A 552 12.72 59.45 23.38
C MET A 552 12.78 59.05 24.87
N PHE A 553 13.94 58.61 25.36
CA PHE A 553 14.12 58.13 26.73
C PHE A 553 15.12 58.95 27.56
N LYS A 554 15.44 60.19 27.13
CA LYS A 554 16.49 61.04 27.73
C LYS A 554 16.38 61.32 29.24
N MET A 555 15.19 61.18 29.83
CA MET A 555 14.91 61.51 31.24
C MET A 555 15.18 60.34 32.23
N ILE A 556 15.79 59.25 31.77
CA ILE A 556 15.93 58.00 32.54
C ILE A 556 17.38 57.53 32.56
N ASP A 557 17.87 57.19 33.75
CA ASP A 557 19.19 56.60 33.95
C ASP A 557 19.33 55.32 33.12
N ASP A 558 20.49 55.14 32.48
CA ASP A 558 20.69 54.05 31.53
C ASP A 558 20.44 52.67 32.14
N PHE A 559 20.89 52.48 33.38
CA PHE A 559 20.73 51.24 34.13
C PHE A 559 19.27 50.95 34.50
N SER A 560 18.46 51.98 34.70
CA SER A 560 17.03 51.81 35.03
C SER A 560 16.23 51.33 33.83
N PHE A 561 16.57 51.82 32.63
CA PHE A 561 15.97 51.34 31.39
C PHE A 561 16.41 49.90 31.04
N PHE A 562 17.68 49.57 31.27
CA PHE A 562 18.23 48.23 31.01
C PHE A 562 17.43 47.15 31.77
N ILE A 563 17.17 47.37 33.07
CA ILE A 563 16.44 46.41 33.91
C ILE A 563 14.95 46.37 33.53
N SER A 564 14.31 47.52 33.31
CA SER A 564 12.87 47.55 33.03
C SER A 564 12.53 46.94 31.67
N SER A 565 13.36 47.17 30.65
CA SER A 565 13.24 46.53 29.33
C SER A 565 13.44 45.02 29.40
N PHE A 566 14.42 44.54 30.17
CA PHE A 566 14.63 43.10 30.40
C PHE A 566 13.41 42.44 31.05
N ILE A 567 12.87 43.03 32.12
CA ILE A 567 11.68 42.51 32.81
C ILE A 567 10.48 42.47 31.87
N LEU A 568 10.28 43.51 31.05
CA LEU A 568 9.16 43.53 30.12
C LEU A 568 9.25 42.42 29.07
N ILE A 569 10.41 42.25 28.46
CA ILE A 569 10.66 41.20 27.47
C ILE A 569 10.49 39.82 28.11
N TYR A 570 11.03 39.60 29.30
CA TYR A 570 10.86 38.35 30.05
C TYR A 570 9.36 38.05 30.26
N LEU A 571 8.60 39.03 30.76
CA LEU A 571 7.16 38.84 31.01
C LEU A 571 6.37 38.56 29.72
N PHE A 572 6.77 39.16 28.60
CA PHE A 572 6.10 38.95 27.31
C PHE A 572 6.37 37.56 26.71
N PHE A 573 7.61 37.07 26.76
CA PHE A 573 8.00 35.80 26.11
C PHE A 573 7.99 34.57 27.02
N SER A 574 7.93 34.74 28.34
CA SER A 574 8.06 33.63 29.31
C SER A 574 7.11 32.45 29.05
N SER A 575 5.83 32.71 28.76
CA SER A 575 4.84 31.66 28.51
C SER A 575 5.14 30.86 27.23
N SER A 576 5.50 31.55 26.15
CA SER A 576 5.80 30.92 24.85
C SER A 576 7.09 30.10 24.89
N VAL A 577 8.15 30.59 25.55
CA VAL A 577 9.42 29.86 25.67
C VAL A 577 9.23 28.59 26.47
N ILE A 578 8.54 28.66 27.61
CA ILE A 578 8.28 27.50 28.46
C ILE A 578 7.46 26.45 27.68
N LYS A 579 6.45 26.88 26.91
CA LYS A 579 5.65 26.00 26.08
C LYS A 579 6.49 25.21 25.07
N VAL A 580 7.31 25.90 24.26
CA VAL A 580 8.16 25.25 23.25
C VAL A 580 9.14 24.29 23.90
N LEU A 581 9.77 24.68 25.01
CA LEU A 581 10.71 23.81 25.75
C LEU A 581 10.03 22.54 26.29
N ILE A 582 8.82 22.66 26.85
CA ILE A 582 8.06 21.51 27.35
C ILE A 582 7.66 20.60 26.19
N GLN A 583 7.05 21.15 25.13
CA GLN A 583 6.60 20.35 23.98
C GLN A 583 7.75 19.61 23.30
N SER A 584 8.94 20.22 23.21
CA SER A 584 10.14 19.58 22.65
C SER A 584 10.76 18.52 23.57
N SER A 585 10.35 18.43 24.84
CA SER A 585 10.79 17.38 25.77
C SER A 585 9.73 16.29 26.00
N SER A 586 8.46 16.60 25.74
CA SER A 586 7.33 15.72 25.96
C SER A 586 7.16 14.71 24.83
N CYS A 587 6.72 13.50 25.21
CA CYS A 587 6.58 12.36 24.31
C CYS A 587 5.14 11.87 24.31
N ARG A 588 4.70 11.34 23.16
CA ARG A 588 3.40 10.69 22.97
C ARG A 588 3.58 9.24 22.56
N ASP A 589 2.77 8.37 23.15
CA ASP A 589 2.75 6.93 22.85
C ASP A 589 1.95 6.66 21.57
N MET A 590 2.56 5.90 20.65
CA MET A 590 1.99 5.45 19.38
C MET A 590 2.44 4.00 19.11
N GLY A 591 1.96 3.07 19.94
CA GLY A 591 2.20 1.63 19.78
C GLY A 591 3.47 1.18 20.47
N ASP A 592 4.45 0.69 19.71
CA ASP A 592 5.71 0.23 20.28
C ASP A 592 6.69 1.37 20.60
N ASN A 593 6.49 2.55 19.99
CA ASN A 593 7.43 3.67 20.03
C ASN A 593 6.78 4.94 20.60
N LEU A 594 7.57 5.68 21.37
CA LEU A 594 7.24 7.02 21.83
C LEU A 594 7.77 8.06 20.82
N TYR A 595 6.96 9.05 20.44
CA TYR A 595 7.33 10.11 19.50
C TYR A 595 7.34 11.48 20.16
N ILE A 596 8.17 12.41 19.67
CA ILE A 596 8.26 13.77 20.20
C ILE A 596 7.02 14.57 19.76
N ILE A 597 6.34 15.25 20.70
CA ILE A 597 5.08 15.96 20.39
C ILE A 597 5.27 17.06 19.34
N THR A 598 6.40 17.80 19.37
CA THR A 598 6.65 18.84 18.36
C THR A 598 6.93 18.29 16.96
N GLU A 599 7.44 17.05 16.87
CA GLU A 599 7.86 16.42 15.62
C GLU A 599 7.59 14.91 15.71
N MET A 600 6.38 14.52 15.28
CA MET A 600 5.86 13.14 15.33
C MET A 600 6.57 12.19 14.34
N GLN A 601 7.64 12.65 13.69
CA GLN A 601 8.58 11.85 12.91
C GLN A 601 9.71 11.27 13.77
N ASP A 602 10.13 11.98 14.83
CA ASP A 602 11.30 11.64 15.63
C ASP A 602 10.92 10.80 16.86
N VAL A 603 11.68 9.72 17.09
CA VAL A 603 11.48 8.81 18.23
C VAL A 603 12.07 9.43 19.50
N CYS A 604 11.32 9.35 20.58
CA CYS A 604 11.72 9.80 21.91
C CYS A 604 12.83 8.95 22.53
N TYR A 605 13.56 9.56 23.45
CA TYR A 605 14.64 8.97 24.25
C TYR A 605 15.75 8.27 23.46
N THR A 606 15.94 8.65 22.19
CA THR A 606 17.14 8.30 21.44
C THR A 606 18.37 8.96 22.05
N GLN A 607 19.58 8.43 21.76
CA GLN A 607 20.83 9.01 22.26
C GLN A 607 20.99 10.49 21.89
N GLN A 608 20.49 10.91 20.73
CA GLN A 608 20.49 12.31 20.30
C GLN A 608 19.49 13.15 21.11
N HIS A 609 18.26 12.66 21.29
CA HIS A 609 17.23 13.36 22.05
C HIS A 609 17.65 13.59 23.51
N ILE A 610 18.23 12.58 24.16
CA ILE A 610 18.71 12.69 25.55
C ILE A 610 19.82 13.74 25.67
N LYS A 611 20.77 13.79 24.72
CA LYS A 611 21.81 14.83 24.70
C LYS A 611 21.21 16.23 24.58
N ILE A 612 20.23 16.42 23.70
CA ILE A 612 19.58 17.73 23.53
C ILE A 612 18.78 18.12 24.78
N ILE A 613 18.09 17.18 25.42
CA ILE A 613 17.40 17.43 26.70
C ILE A 613 18.40 17.91 27.76
N LEU A 614 19.52 17.20 27.95
CA LEU A 614 20.47 17.49 29.02
C LEU A 614 21.29 18.77 28.78
N PHE A 615 21.72 19.02 27.53
CA PHE A 615 22.64 20.14 27.24
C PHE A 615 21.92 21.42 26.79
N LEU A 616 20.71 21.34 26.26
CA LEU A 616 19.99 22.50 25.71
C LEU A 616 18.68 22.79 26.46
N ILE A 617 17.73 21.85 26.46
CA ILE A 617 16.36 22.10 26.95
C ILE A 617 16.34 22.24 28.49
N GLY A 618 16.96 21.30 29.21
CA GLY A 618 16.99 21.27 30.67
C GLY A 618 17.60 22.53 31.30
N PRO A 619 18.80 22.97 30.87
CA PRO A 619 19.40 24.20 31.35
C PRO A 619 18.54 25.45 31.08
N LEU A 620 17.94 25.55 29.89
CA LEU A 620 17.07 26.67 29.54
C LEU A 620 15.78 26.67 30.37
N LEU A 621 15.15 25.50 30.58
CA LEU A 621 14.00 25.37 31.48
C LEU A 621 14.36 25.83 32.89
N PHE A 622 15.51 25.41 33.42
CA PHE A 622 15.96 25.84 34.74
C PHE A 622 16.16 27.35 34.83
N ILE A 623 16.78 27.97 33.81
CA ILE A 623 17.01 29.42 33.76
C ILE A 623 15.69 30.19 33.71
N TRP A 624 14.80 29.84 32.77
CA TRP A 624 13.55 30.56 32.53
C TRP A 624 12.52 30.37 33.65
N PHE A 625 12.46 29.17 34.22
CA PHE A 625 11.44 28.79 35.20
C PHE A 625 11.87 29.07 36.65
N PHE A 626 13.12 28.78 37.00
CA PHE A 626 13.62 28.92 38.38
C PHE A 626 14.53 30.14 38.54
N LEU A 627 15.61 30.26 37.78
CA LEU A 627 16.67 31.23 38.05
C LEU A 627 16.18 32.69 37.93
N ILE A 628 15.50 33.03 36.83
CA ILE A 628 15.03 34.41 36.61
C ILE A 628 13.94 34.81 37.64
N PRO A 629 12.85 34.04 37.85
CA PRO A 629 11.86 34.38 38.88
C PRO A 629 12.42 34.47 40.29
N THR A 630 13.28 33.53 40.70
CA THR A 630 13.89 33.56 42.04
C THR A 630 14.80 34.77 42.23
N SER A 631 15.55 35.17 41.20
CA SER A 631 16.37 36.38 41.25
C SER A 631 15.51 37.64 41.47
N PHE A 632 14.41 37.78 40.75
CA PHE A 632 13.47 38.90 40.93
C PHE A 632 12.85 38.89 42.32
N TYR A 633 12.51 37.71 42.85
CA TYR A 633 11.99 37.58 44.20
C TYR A 633 12.99 38.03 45.27
N ILE A 634 14.22 37.54 45.21
CA ILE A 634 15.28 37.88 46.18
C ILE A 634 15.54 39.39 46.17
N ILE A 635 15.58 40.01 44.98
CA ILE A 635 15.80 41.46 44.82
C ILE A 635 14.65 42.28 45.42
N LEU A 636 13.39 41.86 45.19
CA LEU A 636 12.22 42.52 45.76
C LEU A 636 12.14 42.35 47.28
N TYR A 637 12.45 41.16 47.79
CA TYR A 637 12.43 40.86 49.22
C TYR A 637 13.48 41.67 49.99
N ARG A 638 14.73 41.68 49.49
CA ARG A 638 15.84 42.39 50.14
C ARG A 638 15.64 43.91 50.17
N ASN A 639 14.93 44.46 49.18
CA ASN A 639 14.67 45.90 49.06
C ASN A 639 13.24 46.32 49.44
N ARG A 640 12.50 45.49 50.20
CA ARG A 640 11.09 45.73 50.54
C ARG A 640 10.78 47.10 51.14
N GLN A 641 11.70 47.67 51.91
CA GLN A 641 11.54 48.99 52.53
C GLN A 641 11.74 50.15 51.53
N LYS A 642 12.46 49.92 50.43
CA LYS A 642 12.78 50.91 49.39
C LYS A 642 11.88 50.82 48.14
N LEU A 643 10.83 49.98 48.17
CA LEU A 643 9.91 49.77 47.05
C LEU A 643 9.19 51.04 46.58
N GLN A 644 9.06 52.04 47.44
CA GLN A 644 8.46 53.34 47.11
C GLN A 644 9.49 54.37 46.62
N SER A 645 10.78 54.04 46.60
CA SER A 645 11.82 54.95 46.10
C SER A 645 11.77 55.08 44.56
N LEU A 646 12.05 56.29 44.06
CA LEU A 646 11.94 56.64 42.64
C LEU A 646 12.86 55.80 41.75
N LEU A 647 14.12 55.61 42.16
CA LEU A 647 15.10 54.80 41.43
C LEU A 647 14.70 53.32 41.38
N PHE A 648 14.09 52.79 42.45
CA PHE A 648 13.66 51.38 42.50
C PHE A 648 12.37 51.15 41.71
N MET A 649 11.43 52.11 41.74
CA MET A 649 10.20 52.12 40.94
C MET A 649 10.49 52.15 39.43
N LYS A 650 11.46 52.95 38.98
CA LYS A 650 11.86 52.99 37.57
C LYS A 650 12.45 51.65 37.08
N LYS A 651 13.16 50.91 37.96
CA LYS A 651 13.79 49.62 37.66
C LYS A 651 12.81 48.44 37.69
N TYR A 652 12.12 48.26 38.82
CA TYR A 652 11.35 47.04 39.12
C TYR A 652 9.83 47.27 39.17
N GLY A 653 9.36 48.48 38.87
CA GLY A 653 7.95 48.86 39.02
C GLY A 653 6.97 47.93 38.28
N LEU A 654 7.37 47.34 37.15
CA LEU A 654 6.55 46.38 36.40
C LEU A 654 6.04 45.22 37.24
N LEU A 655 6.89 44.69 38.14
CA LEU A 655 6.62 43.47 38.87
C LEU A 655 5.54 43.66 39.95
N TYR A 656 5.43 44.85 40.54
CA TYR A 656 4.57 45.09 41.71
C TYR A 656 3.54 46.22 41.55
N GLN A 657 3.60 47.04 40.49
CA GLN A 657 2.67 48.15 40.30
C GLN A 657 1.21 47.74 40.05
N VAL A 658 0.97 46.50 39.60
CA VAL A 658 -0.40 45.97 39.42
C VAL A 658 -1.11 45.85 40.78
N ASN A 659 -0.35 45.67 41.86
CA ASN A 659 -0.88 45.33 43.19
C ASN A 659 -0.73 46.48 44.21
N SER A 660 -0.73 47.75 43.78
CA SER A 660 -0.66 48.88 44.71
C SER A 660 -1.83 48.95 45.71
N PHE A 661 -2.90 48.18 45.49
CA PHE A 661 -4.00 48.01 46.45
C PHE A 661 -3.62 47.06 47.61
N PHE A 662 -2.86 45.99 47.36
CA PHE A 662 -2.49 44.99 48.38
C PHE A 662 -1.29 45.40 49.25
N ILE A 663 -0.43 46.30 48.78
CA ILE A 663 0.80 46.70 49.49
C ILE A 663 0.50 47.54 50.76
N LYS A 664 -0.71 48.09 50.91
CA LYS A 664 -1.13 48.85 52.11
C LYS A 664 -1.56 47.97 53.30
N GLN A 665 -1.94 46.71 53.08
CA GLN A 665 -2.19 45.76 54.16
C GLN A 665 -0.94 44.91 54.38
N LYS A 666 -0.65 44.53 55.62
CA LYS A 666 0.52 43.76 56.09
C LYS A 666 0.70 42.35 55.47
N HIS A 667 0.20 42.09 54.27
CA HIS A 667 0.31 40.82 53.55
C HIS A 667 1.24 40.91 52.34
N PHE A 668 2.53 41.12 52.61
CA PHE A 668 3.60 40.91 51.62
C PHE A 668 3.64 39.45 51.11
N PHE A 669 3.08 38.51 51.89
CA PHE A 669 2.96 37.09 51.57
C PHE A 669 1.98 36.77 50.42
N GLN A 670 0.92 37.58 50.19
CA GLN A 670 -0.09 37.29 49.16
C GLN A 670 0.40 37.58 47.72
N ILE A 671 1.37 38.48 47.54
CA ILE A 671 1.97 38.78 46.23
C ILE A 671 2.83 37.58 45.76
N ASN A 672 3.53 36.96 46.72
CA ASN A 672 4.23 35.69 46.50
C ASN A 672 3.24 34.56 46.20
N PHE A 673 2.12 34.48 46.92
CA PHE A 673 1.11 33.46 46.70
C PHE A 673 0.38 33.57 45.35
N PHE A 674 0.62 34.60 44.53
CA PHE A 674 0.04 34.74 43.18
C PHE A 674 1.05 34.40 42.08
N TYR A 675 2.29 34.91 42.16
CA TYR A 675 3.35 34.60 41.17
C TYR A 675 4.07 33.27 41.44
N ILE A 676 4.23 32.88 42.70
CA ILE A 676 4.75 31.57 43.06
C ILE A 676 3.66 30.51 42.89
N ASN A 677 2.36 30.74 43.20
CA ASN A 677 1.31 29.81 42.76
C ASN A 677 1.15 29.77 41.24
N ARG A 678 1.46 30.83 40.48
CA ARG A 678 1.42 30.79 39.01
C ARG A 678 2.38 29.73 38.48
N ASN A 679 3.62 29.73 38.97
CA ASN A 679 4.63 28.75 38.55
C ASN A 679 4.50 27.41 39.31
N ILE A 680 4.11 27.42 40.59
CA ILE A 680 3.89 26.20 41.40
C ILE A 680 2.58 25.48 41.03
N LYS A 681 1.49 26.16 40.63
CA LYS A 681 0.30 25.49 40.06
C LYS A 681 0.59 24.97 38.66
N GLN A 682 1.41 25.68 37.86
CA GLN A 682 1.94 25.13 36.61
C GLN A 682 2.77 23.87 36.89
N SER A 683 3.68 23.85 37.88
CA SER A 683 4.50 22.68 38.19
C SER A 683 3.79 21.58 38.96
N LEU A 684 2.77 21.87 39.79
CA LEU A 684 1.95 20.85 40.46
C LEU A 684 1.06 20.14 39.45
N ILE A 685 0.46 20.84 38.48
CA ILE A 685 -0.31 20.19 37.42
C ILE A 685 0.61 19.34 36.53
N ILE A 686 1.82 19.83 36.22
CA ILE A 686 2.83 19.10 35.42
C ILE A 686 3.44 17.93 36.22
N GLY A 687 3.64 18.07 37.53
CA GLY A 687 4.20 17.03 38.41
C GLY A 687 3.18 15.95 38.80
N ILE A 688 1.91 16.31 39.01
CA ILE A 688 0.82 15.36 39.31
C ILE A 688 0.53 14.45 38.10
N GLN A 689 0.90 14.87 36.88
CA GLN A 689 0.74 14.05 35.68
C GLN A 689 1.90 13.07 35.44
N LEU A 690 3.05 13.26 36.11
CA LEU A 690 4.13 12.26 36.12
C LEU A 690 3.79 11.03 37.00
N GLU A 691 2.77 11.09 37.87
CA GLU A 691 2.40 9.97 38.75
C GLU A 691 0.97 9.42 38.58
N ILE A 692 0.04 10.10 37.90
CA ILE A 692 -1.37 9.67 37.89
C ILE A 692 -1.86 9.28 36.49
N LYS A 693 -1.95 7.96 36.25
CA LYS A 693 -2.91 7.38 35.29
C LYS A 693 -4.33 7.65 35.80
N GLN A 694 -5.07 8.46 35.03
CA GLN A 694 -6.54 8.63 34.98
C GLN A 694 -7.31 9.00 36.29
N GLY A 695 -8.16 10.04 36.19
CA GLY A 695 -9.51 9.99 36.79
C GLY A 695 -9.92 11.01 37.87
N HIS A 696 -9.01 11.59 38.67
CA HIS A 696 -9.44 12.26 39.92
C HIS A 696 -9.28 13.78 40.03
N LEU A 697 -8.90 14.50 38.97
CA LEU A 697 -8.69 15.95 39.05
C LEU A 697 -9.99 16.79 39.18
N LEU A 698 -11.12 16.29 38.67
CA LEU A 698 -12.41 17.01 38.65
C LEU A 698 -13.06 17.14 40.05
N LEU A 699 -12.89 16.14 40.90
CA LEU A 699 -13.40 16.15 42.28
C LEU A 699 -12.64 17.15 43.17
N TYR A 700 -11.35 17.34 42.91
CA TYR A 700 -10.52 18.32 43.64
C TYR A 700 -10.95 19.77 43.35
N PHE A 701 -11.36 20.06 42.10
CA PHE A 701 -11.84 21.39 41.70
C PHE A 701 -13.23 21.74 42.28
N GLN A 702 -14.13 20.77 42.43
CA GLN A 702 -15.44 21.00 43.05
C GLN A 702 -15.33 21.33 44.55
N ILE A 703 -14.40 20.68 45.26
CA ILE A 703 -14.22 20.87 46.71
C ILE A 703 -13.56 22.24 47.01
N GLN A 704 -12.67 22.73 46.14
CA GLN A 704 -11.96 23.99 46.37
C GLN A 704 -12.79 25.26 46.06
N LEU A 705 -13.74 25.17 45.13
CA LEU A 705 -14.67 26.27 44.82
C LEU A 705 -15.76 26.47 45.90
N GLY A 706 -16.04 25.44 46.71
CA GLY A 706 -17.01 25.51 47.81
C GLY A 706 -16.50 26.16 49.11
N LEU A 707 -15.18 26.30 49.29
CA LEU A 707 -14.59 26.64 50.60
C LEU A 707 -14.22 28.12 50.82
N HIS A 708 -14.39 29.00 49.83
CA HIS A 708 -14.11 30.44 50.00
C HIS A 708 -15.36 31.32 49.74
N HIS A 709 -16.07 31.63 50.83
CA HIS A 709 -17.11 32.67 51.03
C HIS A 709 -16.87 34.00 50.24
N SER A 710 -17.84 34.89 49.97
CA SER A 710 -19.28 35.04 50.26
C SER A 710 -19.88 36.17 49.39
N GLN A 711 -21.15 36.00 49.00
CA GLN A 711 -22.17 37.03 48.67
C GLN A 711 -21.71 38.32 47.95
N LYS A 712 -21.44 38.24 46.64
CA LYS A 712 -21.72 39.34 45.67
C LYS A 712 -21.54 38.98 44.18
N LEU A 713 -21.19 37.73 43.86
CA LEU A 713 -20.97 37.26 42.49
C LEU A 713 -22.11 36.42 41.88
N HIS A 714 -23.29 36.41 42.50
CA HIS A 714 -24.41 35.56 42.06
C HIS A 714 -24.89 35.84 40.63
N SER A 715 -24.64 37.03 40.07
CA SER A 715 -25.04 37.38 38.70
C SER A 715 -24.08 36.89 37.61
N TYR A 716 -22.80 36.65 37.93
CA TYR A 716 -21.80 36.19 36.93
C TYR A 716 -21.65 34.67 36.89
N TYR A 717 -21.98 33.99 37.99
CA TYR A 717 -22.04 32.52 38.03
C TYR A 717 -23.08 31.98 37.04
N PHE A 718 -24.20 32.71 36.87
CA PHE A 718 -25.24 32.38 35.90
C PHE A 718 -24.80 32.61 34.45
N LEU A 719 -24.00 33.65 34.16
CA LEU A 719 -23.53 33.92 32.80
C LEU A 719 -22.52 32.89 32.30
N CYS A 720 -21.62 32.43 33.18
CA CYS A 720 -20.67 31.36 32.84
C CYS A 720 -21.33 29.97 32.73
N LEU A 721 -22.37 29.68 33.52
CA LEU A 721 -23.15 28.44 33.38
C LEU A 721 -24.05 28.45 32.14
N PHE A 722 -24.58 29.61 31.74
CA PHE A 722 -25.40 29.74 30.53
C PHE A 722 -24.56 29.61 29.24
N ILE A 723 -23.28 29.99 29.29
CA ILE A 723 -22.31 29.80 28.19
C ILE A 723 -21.72 28.37 28.19
N TYR A 724 -21.87 27.61 29.28
CA TYR A 724 -21.41 26.21 29.37
C TYR A 724 -22.48 25.20 28.89
N TYR A 725 -23.74 25.61 28.82
CA TYR A 725 -24.87 24.78 28.34
C TYR A 725 -25.30 25.07 26.89
N LEU A 726 -24.63 26.01 26.22
CA LEU A 726 -24.71 26.26 24.77
C LEU A 726 -23.37 25.85 24.15
#